data_AF-A0A0S7F3D2-F1
#
_entry.id   AF-A0A0S7F3D2-F1
#
_cell.length_a   1.000
_cell.length_b   1.000
_cell.length_c   1.000
_cell.angle_alpha   90.00
_cell.angle_beta   90.00
_cell.angle_gamma   90.00
#
_symmetry.space_group_name_H-M   'P 1'
#
loop_
_entity.id
_entity.type
_entity.pdbx_description
1 polymer ?
#
loop_
_entity_poly.entity_id
_entity_poly.type
_entity_poly.pdbx_seq_one_letter_code
_entity_poly.pdbx_strand_id
1 'polypeptide(L)'
;MLLMCFFAQKSDAIHSLLSGLYGHSAVYHEQTDAIYVFGGYRFHVETVEPSGELYSLYYPNLTWSLLVPSQGKKPLSRFFHAAALIKDTMVIVGGRTEAEDYSNSVSLYQINCNTWIHPVSVVGDPVNRSVSLAMTTWGGRLFLSGGFNGVTLGRLLTLTVPSDPCAVLPTPEACNTTTGSCVWCRGTCTSSDAAERIGCLLGHSTCSPTPRLPDQCRRLKTCSECLARHPKTFSSPPQSALQCKWCTNCPEGACISSSVSCTSEHDCRINQREIFLSSNCTETSCEASDCPKCTASGKCMWTRQFKRTGETRRILSVNPTYDWTCFSYALLNVSPMQVESSPPLPCPPPCHTLHNCSLCLGSRGSDGGWQHCLWSMALQQCMSPSFVPLRCEAGQCGRLLSGGDSCSPKCSQLTQCSQCITRPQCGWCASGGGNGAGRCLQGGVDGVSEGVCPMRNSTWSFLHCPEEDECANGHHHCNSTQDCHDLPEGYHCTCKQGYILNGVSGQCEPVCAQGCVNGTCVSPGVCQCHFGFVGDNCSSECKCNKHSNCTSVDKPDICLECHNNTQGIHCEKCKPLFVGSAVDGGSCRPCRDFCRGNGMVCLSRDQYNKALENPHHFPVDAVEKWVFEGPTENNAVCVNCQNNSVGDKCEGCRRGYFLLNGKCEKCQCNGHADTCEPDGSGCPCQNNTETSSCLSSPQNDRKDCYRQQCAKCKDSFNGNPVNGRQCYRQFNVDSEFCFDPTSQTNCFHDPTIRNLPKDRTVFFAAQPKFTNVDIRVTIDVTFGEVEVYVSNSHDTFIVDVDRYTGIHTIKIEDESASRGTAAGADKDSPPSPIKVFANASSNLGGPVLSHNPLQLQAKQPGAEREISHFL
;
A
#
# COMPACT_ATOMS: atom_id res chain seq x y z
N MET A 1 24.48 15.21 -15.43
CA MET A 1 24.11 13.83 -15.85
C MET A 1 23.55 13.95 -17.26
N LEU A 2 24.36 13.65 -18.28
CA LEU A 2 23.86 13.61 -19.65
C LEU A 2 23.07 12.32 -19.78
N LEU A 3 21.73 12.40 -19.89
CA LEU A 3 20.95 11.34 -20.52
C LEU A 3 21.56 11.17 -21.92
N MET A 4 22.36 10.12 -22.13
CA MET A 4 22.65 9.67 -23.49
C MET A 4 21.39 8.99 -24.01
N CYS A 5 20.43 9.80 -24.46
CA CYS A 5 19.42 9.31 -25.37
C CYS A 5 20.10 9.10 -26.72
N PHE A 6 20.25 7.84 -27.17
CA PHE A 6 20.43 7.60 -28.59
C PHE A 6 19.11 7.90 -29.29
N PHE A 7 18.89 9.16 -29.64
CA PHE A 7 18.03 9.49 -30.76
C PHE A 7 18.88 9.34 -32.02
N ALA A 8 18.75 8.22 -32.73
CA ALA A 8 19.17 8.16 -34.12
C ALA A 8 18.20 9.02 -34.95
N GLN A 9 18.29 10.34 -34.81
CA GLN A 9 17.58 11.29 -35.64
C GLN A 9 18.55 11.81 -36.71
N LYS A 10 18.90 10.96 -37.68
CA LYS A 10 19.43 11.39 -38.98
C LYS A 10 19.45 10.29 -40.06
N SER A 11 18.52 10.47 -40.99
CA SER A 11 18.52 10.27 -42.45
C SER A 11 19.41 9.25 -43.20
N ASP A 12 20.50 8.69 -42.69
CA ASP A 12 21.46 8.01 -43.58
C ASP A 12 22.05 6.68 -43.05
N ALA A 13 21.64 6.20 -41.87
CA ALA A 13 22.02 4.86 -41.42
C ALA A 13 21.08 3.82 -42.07
N ILE A 14 21.59 3.16 -43.11
CA ILE A 14 20.96 2.03 -43.81
C ILE A 14 20.65 0.92 -42.79
N HIS A 15 19.37 0.81 -42.39
CA HIS A 15 18.79 -0.17 -41.47
C HIS A 15 19.14 -0.01 -39.97
N SER A 16 18.36 0.78 -39.23
CA SER A 16 18.40 0.77 -37.76
C SER A 16 17.62 -0.44 -37.21
N LEU A 17 18.30 -1.34 -36.51
CA LEU A 17 17.66 -2.45 -35.76
C LEU A 17 17.06 -2.00 -34.41
N LEU A 18 17.22 -0.72 -34.05
CA LEU A 18 16.89 -0.15 -32.74
C LEU A 18 15.83 0.92 -32.88
N SER A 19 14.58 0.53 -32.69
CA SER A 19 13.45 1.46 -32.55
C SER A 19 13.36 1.91 -31.10
N GLY A 20 13.92 3.08 -30.74
CA GLY A 20 13.76 3.67 -29.40
C GLY A 20 14.31 2.82 -28.23
N LEU A 21 15.51 3.16 -27.75
CA LEU A 21 16.13 2.47 -26.61
C LEU A 21 16.62 3.49 -25.57
N TYR A 22 16.10 3.43 -24.36
CA TYR A 22 16.37 4.41 -23.29
C TYR A 22 17.03 3.76 -22.08
N GLY A 23 17.85 4.50 -21.32
CA GLY A 23 18.50 3.96 -20.12
C GLY A 23 19.39 2.73 -20.38
N HIS A 24 19.88 2.55 -21.61
CA HIS A 24 20.88 1.54 -21.95
C HIS A 24 22.27 2.03 -21.56
N SER A 25 23.24 1.12 -21.60
CA SER A 25 24.65 1.48 -21.53
C SER A 25 25.35 1.11 -22.84
N ALA A 26 26.40 1.86 -23.16
CA ALA A 26 27.20 1.64 -24.36
C ALA A 26 28.70 1.72 -24.04
N VAL A 27 29.49 0.86 -24.66
CA VAL A 27 30.94 0.88 -24.57
C VAL A 27 31.56 0.77 -25.96
N TYR A 28 32.61 1.52 -26.23
CA TYR A 28 33.41 1.39 -27.44
C TYR A 28 34.59 0.46 -27.19
N HIS A 29 34.79 -0.51 -28.08
CA HIS A 29 35.90 -1.45 -28.03
C HIS A 29 36.81 -1.27 -29.24
N GLU A 30 38.03 -0.81 -28.97
CA GLU A 30 39.02 -0.40 -29.98
C GLU A 30 39.43 -1.55 -30.90
N GLN A 31 39.68 -2.75 -30.38
CA GLN A 31 40.19 -3.86 -31.21
C GLN A 31 39.18 -4.38 -32.24
N THR A 32 37.88 -4.15 -32.04
CA THR A 32 36.83 -4.58 -32.97
C THR A 32 36.20 -3.42 -33.74
N ASP A 33 36.63 -2.18 -33.49
CA ASP A 33 36.02 -0.96 -34.03
C ASP A 33 34.50 -0.96 -33.93
N ALA A 34 33.98 -1.36 -32.76
CA ALA A 34 32.56 -1.52 -32.56
C ALA A 34 32.08 -0.92 -31.23
N ILE A 35 30.86 -0.40 -31.26
CA ILE A 35 30.12 0.05 -30.09
C ILE A 35 29.19 -1.08 -29.66
N TYR A 36 29.32 -1.53 -28.42
CA TYR A 36 28.46 -2.53 -27.81
C TYR A 36 27.41 -1.83 -26.95
N VAL A 37 26.14 -2.15 -27.18
CA VAL A 37 24.99 -1.53 -26.52
C VAL A 37 24.20 -2.62 -25.81
N PHE A 38 24.06 -2.51 -24.49
CA PHE A 38 23.38 -3.51 -23.68
C PHE A 38 22.18 -2.94 -22.93
N GLY A 39 21.11 -3.73 -22.92
CA GLY A 39 19.89 -3.46 -22.17
C GLY A 39 19.23 -2.14 -22.54
N GLY A 40 18.55 -1.52 -21.57
CA GLY A 40 17.71 -0.35 -21.76
C GLY A 40 16.23 -0.72 -21.89
N TYR A 41 15.37 0.29 -21.82
CA TYR A 41 13.93 0.18 -22.03
C TYR A 41 13.65 0.33 -23.53
N ARG A 42 13.32 -0.79 -24.19
CA ARG A 42 13.20 -0.91 -25.64
C ARG A 42 11.74 -0.80 -26.05
N PHE A 43 11.49 -0.07 -27.13
CA PHE A 43 10.23 -0.15 -27.85
C PHE A 43 10.34 -1.31 -28.84
N HIS A 44 9.77 -2.45 -28.47
CA HIS A 44 9.73 -3.63 -29.33
C HIS A 44 8.35 -3.74 -30.00
N VAL A 45 8.23 -4.62 -31.00
CA VAL A 45 6.97 -4.84 -31.70
C VAL A 45 5.93 -5.28 -30.66
N GLU A 46 4.86 -4.47 -30.52
CA GLU A 46 3.70 -4.66 -29.63
C GLU A 46 3.89 -4.35 -28.14
N THR A 47 5.11 -4.11 -27.65
CA THR A 47 5.36 -3.83 -26.22
C THR A 47 6.54 -2.89 -26.00
N VAL A 48 6.50 -2.15 -24.88
CA VAL A 48 7.65 -1.39 -24.39
C VAL A 48 8.12 -2.04 -23.09
N GLU A 49 9.33 -2.61 -23.11
CA GLU A 49 9.82 -3.46 -22.02
C GLU A 49 11.34 -3.31 -21.79
N PRO A 50 11.84 -3.66 -20.60
CA PRO A 50 13.28 -3.79 -20.39
C PRO A 50 13.88 -4.82 -21.35
N SER A 51 14.91 -4.43 -22.07
CA SER A 51 15.68 -5.32 -22.93
C SER A 51 16.82 -5.96 -22.15
N GLY A 52 17.07 -7.23 -22.43
CA GLY A 52 18.32 -7.91 -22.07
C GLY A 52 19.27 -8.05 -23.25
N GLU A 53 18.90 -7.56 -24.43
CA GLU A 53 19.65 -7.81 -25.65
C GLU A 53 20.96 -7.02 -25.71
N LEU A 54 21.91 -7.59 -26.45
CA LEU A 54 23.20 -7.00 -26.72
C LEU A 54 23.31 -6.72 -28.20
N TYR A 55 23.49 -5.45 -28.55
CA TYR A 55 23.72 -5.02 -29.92
C TYR A 55 25.17 -4.64 -30.10
N SER A 56 25.64 -4.81 -31.33
CA SER A 56 26.89 -4.21 -31.78
C SER A 56 26.65 -3.36 -33.01
N LEU A 57 27.24 -2.17 -33.01
CA LEU A 57 27.39 -1.32 -34.17
C LEU A 57 28.84 -1.40 -34.62
N TYR A 58 29.09 -2.07 -35.74
CA TYR A 58 30.40 -2.03 -36.37
C TYR A 58 30.57 -0.66 -37.05
N TYR A 59 31.45 0.16 -36.49
CA TYR A 59 31.57 1.58 -36.84
C TYR A 59 31.97 1.82 -38.32
N PRO A 60 32.91 1.07 -38.92
CA PRO A 60 33.40 1.36 -40.28
C PRO A 60 32.35 1.29 -41.39
N ASN A 61 31.32 0.45 -41.26
CA ASN A 61 30.26 0.31 -42.27
C ASN A 61 28.85 0.54 -41.70
N LEU A 62 28.76 1.02 -40.45
CA LEU A 62 27.52 1.29 -39.73
C LEU A 62 26.54 0.10 -39.68
N THR A 63 27.05 -1.13 -39.66
CA THR A 63 26.21 -2.34 -39.61
C THR A 63 25.85 -2.69 -38.17
N TRP A 64 24.54 -2.80 -37.92
CA TRP A 64 24.00 -3.32 -36.68
C TRP A 64 23.93 -4.84 -36.68
N SER A 65 24.23 -5.46 -35.53
CA SER A 65 24.04 -6.89 -35.32
C SER A 65 23.57 -7.17 -33.89
N LEU A 66 22.53 -8.00 -33.77
CA LEU A 66 22.01 -8.51 -32.50
C LEU A 66 22.88 -9.69 -32.05
N LEU A 67 23.73 -9.48 -31.06
CA LEU A 67 24.65 -10.51 -30.60
C LEU A 67 23.95 -11.46 -29.62
N VAL A 68 23.68 -12.67 -30.08
CA VAL A 68 23.29 -13.77 -29.19
C VAL A 68 24.55 -14.40 -28.63
N PRO A 69 24.71 -14.48 -27.31
CA PRO A 69 25.88 -15.12 -26.72
C PRO A 69 25.98 -16.57 -27.20
N SER A 70 27.17 -16.98 -27.60
CA SER A 70 27.43 -18.33 -28.11
C SER A 70 27.09 -19.37 -27.04
N GLN A 71 27.38 -19.04 -25.77
CA GLN A 71 27.19 -19.84 -24.57
C GLN A 71 27.07 -18.91 -23.32
N GLY A 72 26.59 -19.44 -22.20
CA GLY A 72 26.41 -18.70 -20.92
C GLY A 72 25.00 -18.12 -20.70
N LYS A 73 24.59 -18.00 -19.43
CA LYS A 73 23.28 -17.45 -19.06
C LYS A 73 23.29 -15.94 -19.33
N LYS A 74 22.37 -15.46 -20.16
CA LYS A 74 22.15 -14.02 -20.41
C LYS A 74 21.73 -13.33 -19.11
N PRO A 75 22.26 -12.12 -18.77
CA PRO A 75 21.79 -11.36 -17.62
C PRO A 75 20.30 -10.99 -17.79
N LEU A 76 19.62 -10.76 -16.66
CA LEU A 76 18.25 -10.24 -16.68
C LEU A 76 18.16 -8.93 -17.45
N SER A 77 17.05 -8.77 -18.18
CA SER A 77 16.68 -7.53 -18.84
C SER A 77 16.73 -6.36 -17.88
N ARG A 78 17.40 -5.27 -18.26
CA ARG A 78 17.67 -4.17 -17.34
C ARG A 78 17.89 -2.83 -18.00
N PHE A 79 17.61 -1.75 -17.28
CA PHE A 79 17.84 -0.36 -17.69
C PHE A 79 18.39 0.48 -16.52
N PHE A 80 18.92 1.66 -16.81
CA PHE A 80 19.63 2.55 -15.87
C PHE A 80 20.78 1.86 -15.11
N HIS A 81 21.41 0.88 -15.74
CA HIS A 81 22.64 0.25 -15.24
C HIS A 81 23.87 1.01 -15.73
N ALA A 82 24.98 0.86 -15.02
CA ALA A 82 26.27 1.38 -15.48
C ALA A 82 27.02 0.32 -16.29
N ALA A 83 27.74 0.74 -17.33
CA ALA A 83 28.73 -0.12 -17.98
C ALA A 83 30.03 0.62 -18.29
N ALA A 84 31.12 -0.14 -18.31
CA ALA A 84 32.43 0.35 -18.70
C ALA A 84 33.29 -0.83 -19.18
N LEU A 85 34.32 -0.50 -19.97
CA LEU A 85 35.19 -1.48 -20.59
C LEU A 85 36.53 -1.57 -19.87
N ILE A 86 36.92 -2.77 -19.44
CA ILE A 86 38.27 -3.06 -18.97
C ILE A 86 38.92 -4.11 -19.88
N LYS A 87 39.90 -3.67 -20.68
CA LYS A 87 40.49 -4.47 -21.77
C LYS A 87 39.40 -4.98 -22.73
N ASP A 88 39.19 -6.29 -22.81
CA ASP A 88 38.22 -6.94 -23.70
C ASP A 88 36.93 -7.34 -22.96
N THR A 89 36.81 -6.95 -21.69
CA THR A 89 35.67 -7.30 -20.82
C THR A 89 34.80 -6.08 -20.59
N MET A 90 33.56 -6.14 -21.06
CA MET A 90 32.52 -5.18 -20.69
C MET A 90 31.98 -5.55 -19.32
N VAL A 91 31.94 -4.60 -18.39
CA VAL A 91 31.44 -4.77 -17.03
C VAL A 91 30.16 -4.00 -16.89
N ILE A 92 29.11 -4.66 -16.40
CA ILE A 92 27.79 -4.09 -16.15
C ILE A 92 27.47 -4.18 -14.66
N VAL A 93 27.01 -3.08 -14.08
CA VAL A 93 26.73 -2.99 -12.64
C VAL A 93 25.36 -2.36 -12.40
N GLY A 94 24.57 -3.03 -11.56
CA GLY A 94 23.31 -2.53 -11.02
C GLY A 94 22.22 -2.33 -12.07
N GLY A 95 21.40 -1.29 -11.86
CA GLY A 95 20.23 -0.97 -12.68
C GLY A 95 18.94 -1.61 -12.18
N ARG A 96 17.87 -1.36 -12.93
CA ARG A 96 16.52 -1.87 -12.69
C ARG A 96 16.22 -3.02 -13.63
N THR A 97 15.63 -4.08 -13.10
CA THR A 97 15.18 -5.28 -13.83
C THR A 97 13.66 -5.43 -13.66
N GLU A 98 13.05 -6.40 -14.33
CA GLU A 98 11.63 -6.74 -14.08
C GLU A 98 11.39 -7.30 -12.67
N ALA A 99 12.40 -7.91 -12.05
CA ALA A 99 12.28 -8.56 -10.74
C ALA A 99 12.74 -7.69 -9.57
N GLU A 100 13.63 -6.73 -9.83
CA GLU A 100 14.27 -5.85 -8.84
C GLU A 100 14.30 -4.42 -9.39
N ASP A 101 13.74 -3.46 -8.66
CA ASP A 101 13.84 -2.02 -8.95
C ASP A 101 15.26 -1.50 -8.75
N TYR A 102 16.00 -2.06 -7.79
CA TYR A 102 17.41 -1.79 -7.58
C TYR A 102 18.24 -3.07 -7.48
N SER A 103 19.13 -3.24 -8.45
CA SER A 103 20.11 -4.32 -8.43
C SER A 103 21.49 -3.80 -8.03
N ASN A 104 22.29 -4.67 -7.43
CA ASN A 104 23.75 -4.52 -7.29
C ASN A 104 24.50 -5.63 -8.03
N SER A 105 23.80 -6.39 -8.88
CA SER A 105 24.40 -7.47 -9.64
C SER A 105 25.48 -6.94 -10.57
N VAL A 106 26.59 -7.66 -10.62
CA VAL A 106 27.70 -7.42 -11.53
C VAL A 106 27.67 -8.52 -12.59
N SER A 107 27.72 -8.13 -13.86
CA SER A 107 27.82 -9.04 -15.00
C SER A 107 29.02 -8.67 -15.83
N LEU A 108 29.78 -9.68 -16.27
CA LEU A 108 30.94 -9.51 -17.13
C LEU A 108 30.61 -10.10 -18.50
N TYR A 109 30.94 -9.38 -19.57
CA TYR A 109 30.81 -9.87 -20.94
C TYR A 109 32.17 -9.87 -21.62
N GLN A 110 32.61 -11.05 -22.04
CA GLN A 110 33.86 -11.23 -22.77
C GLN A 110 33.59 -11.04 -24.26
N ILE A 111 34.05 -9.91 -24.80
CA ILE A 111 33.77 -9.50 -26.19
C ILE A 111 34.35 -10.51 -27.18
N ASN A 112 35.57 -10.99 -26.94
CA ASN A 112 36.25 -11.89 -27.86
C ASN A 112 35.58 -13.27 -28.00
N CYS A 113 34.85 -13.70 -26.97
CA CYS A 113 34.16 -15.00 -26.92
C CYS A 113 32.65 -14.90 -27.17
N ASN A 114 32.09 -13.69 -27.17
CA ASN A 114 30.66 -13.46 -27.16
C ASN A 114 29.98 -14.28 -26.04
N THR A 115 30.46 -14.14 -24.80
CA THR A 115 30.03 -14.96 -23.65
C THR A 115 29.87 -14.11 -22.39
N TRP A 116 28.83 -14.42 -21.61
CA TRP A 116 28.57 -13.80 -20.31
C TRP A 116 29.17 -14.62 -19.16
N ILE A 117 29.82 -13.93 -18.22
CA ILE A 117 30.39 -14.48 -16.98
C ILE A 117 29.71 -13.79 -15.79
N HIS A 118 29.21 -14.60 -14.86
CA HIS A 118 28.54 -14.12 -13.65
C HIS A 118 29.47 -14.38 -12.45
N PRO A 119 30.05 -13.34 -11.83
CA PRO A 119 30.93 -13.50 -10.69
C PRO A 119 30.16 -14.08 -9.48
N VAL A 120 30.75 -15.09 -8.84
CA VAL A 120 30.21 -15.74 -7.63
C VAL A 120 30.76 -15.10 -6.35
N SER A 121 31.91 -14.42 -6.45
CA SER A 121 32.56 -13.69 -5.35
C SER A 121 32.54 -12.17 -5.57
N VAL A 122 32.70 -11.41 -4.48
CA VAL A 122 32.67 -9.95 -4.50
C VAL A 122 33.86 -9.41 -5.30
N VAL A 123 33.60 -8.67 -6.37
CA VAL A 123 34.62 -8.03 -7.21
C VAL A 123 34.96 -6.65 -6.63
N GLY A 124 35.77 -6.59 -5.56
CA GLY A 124 36.16 -5.33 -4.91
C GLY A 124 35.20 -4.89 -3.81
N ASP A 125 34.97 -3.58 -3.66
CA ASP A 125 34.06 -3.04 -2.64
C ASP A 125 32.60 -3.41 -2.94
N PRO A 126 31.77 -3.75 -1.93
CA PRO A 126 30.37 -4.11 -2.15
C PRO A 126 29.60 -2.90 -2.70
N VAL A 127 28.94 -3.11 -3.85
CA VAL A 127 28.08 -2.10 -4.48
C VAL A 127 26.70 -2.14 -3.83
N ASN A 128 26.18 -0.97 -3.46
CA ASN A 128 24.80 -0.84 -3.01
C ASN A 128 23.83 -1.06 -4.18
N ARG A 129 22.70 -1.69 -3.90
CA ARG A 129 21.61 -1.84 -4.87
C ARG A 129 21.18 -0.45 -5.31
N SER A 130 21.32 -0.14 -6.60
CA SER A 130 21.07 1.21 -7.12
C SER A 130 20.91 1.22 -8.63
N VAL A 131 20.24 2.28 -9.11
CA VAL A 131 20.18 2.67 -10.52
C VAL A 131 21.00 3.93 -10.77
N SER A 132 21.22 4.26 -12.04
CA SER A 132 21.75 5.55 -12.47
C SER A 132 23.15 5.84 -11.90
N LEU A 133 23.94 4.77 -11.72
CA LEU A 133 25.36 4.83 -11.38
C LEU A 133 26.17 5.37 -12.57
N ALA A 134 27.18 6.19 -12.29
CA ALA A 134 28.20 6.55 -13.27
C ALA A 134 29.42 5.64 -13.08
N MET A 135 29.94 5.05 -14.15
CA MET A 135 31.13 4.19 -14.12
C MET A 135 32.16 4.61 -15.16
N THR A 136 33.43 4.61 -14.78
CA THR A 136 34.55 4.91 -15.68
C THR A 136 35.77 4.04 -15.35
N THR A 137 36.70 3.94 -16.30
CA THR A 137 37.91 3.11 -16.17
C THR A 137 39.15 3.99 -16.13
N TRP A 138 40.03 3.75 -15.16
CA TRP A 138 41.32 4.45 -15.08
C TRP A 138 42.37 3.58 -14.41
N GLY A 139 43.57 3.51 -14.98
CA GLY A 139 44.69 2.75 -14.41
C GLY A 139 44.41 1.26 -14.19
N GLY A 140 43.56 0.64 -15.03
CA GLY A 140 43.16 -0.77 -14.88
C GLY A 140 42.18 -1.04 -13.74
N ARG A 141 41.52 0.00 -13.20
CA ARG A 141 40.48 -0.10 -12.18
C ARG A 141 39.19 0.56 -12.66
N LEU A 142 38.07 0.12 -12.10
CA LEU A 142 36.76 0.69 -12.34
C LEU A 142 36.37 1.61 -11.19
N PHE A 143 35.91 2.81 -11.51
CA PHE A 143 35.43 3.80 -10.54
C PHE A 143 33.93 3.96 -10.73
N LEU A 144 33.17 3.83 -9.64
CA LEU A 144 31.72 4.03 -9.62
C LEU A 144 31.37 5.16 -8.68
N SER A 145 30.52 6.07 -9.12
CA SER A 145 30.06 7.20 -8.32
C SER A 145 28.58 7.45 -8.53
N GLY A 146 27.96 8.02 -7.51
CA GLY A 146 26.55 8.38 -7.57
C GLY A 146 25.64 7.18 -7.33
N GLY A 147 24.49 7.20 -7.98
CA GLY A 147 23.45 6.19 -7.88
C GLY A 147 22.24 6.65 -7.08
N PHE A 148 21.11 6.01 -7.32
CA PHE A 148 19.86 6.25 -6.60
C PHE A 148 19.26 4.92 -6.15
N ASN A 149 18.82 4.87 -4.90
CA ASN A 149 18.14 3.70 -4.34
C ASN A 149 16.98 4.09 -3.40
N GLY A 150 16.28 5.17 -3.73
CA GLY A 150 15.33 5.86 -2.84
C GLY A 150 15.96 7.10 -2.19
N VAL A 151 17.29 7.13 -2.08
CA VAL A 151 18.10 8.30 -1.73
C VAL A 151 19.25 8.48 -2.72
N THR A 152 19.73 9.71 -2.89
CA THR A 152 20.91 10.00 -3.71
C THR A 152 22.17 9.49 -3.01
N LEU A 153 22.94 8.64 -3.68
CA LEU A 153 24.18 8.09 -3.17
C LEU A 153 25.36 9.01 -3.55
N GLY A 154 26.16 9.42 -2.57
CA GLY A 154 27.28 10.36 -2.75
C GLY A 154 28.68 9.74 -2.67
N ARG A 155 28.81 8.40 -2.72
CA ARG A 155 30.08 7.69 -2.48
C ARG A 155 30.79 7.33 -3.80
N LEU A 156 32.11 7.44 -3.81
CA LEU A 156 32.98 6.89 -4.85
C LEU A 156 33.48 5.49 -4.41
N LEU A 157 33.26 4.50 -5.26
CA LEU A 157 33.66 3.10 -5.05
C LEU A 157 34.67 2.68 -6.12
N THR A 158 35.54 1.72 -5.78
CA THR A 158 36.49 1.12 -6.72
C THR A 158 36.22 -0.37 -6.88
N LEU A 159 36.05 -0.84 -8.12
CA LEU A 159 35.99 -2.28 -8.44
C LEU A 159 37.26 -2.72 -9.16
N THR A 160 37.76 -3.88 -8.77
CA THR A 160 38.96 -4.50 -9.35
C THR A 160 38.58 -5.81 -10.03
N VAL A 161 38.58 -5.83 -11.35
CA VAL A 161 38.36 -7.04 -12.15
C VAL A 161 39.72 -7.66 -12.47
N PRO A 162 39.91 -8.98 -12.28
CA PRO A 162 41.15 -9.66 -12.65
C PRO A 162 41.47 -9.50 -14.14
N SER A 163 42.74 -9.63 -14.52
CA SER A 163 43.15 -9.57 -15.92
C SER A 163 42.52 -10.67 -16.79
N ASP A 164 42.28 -11.85 -16.19
CA ASP A 164 41.49 -12.92 -16.77
C ASP A 164 40.13 -12.96 -16.05
N PRO A 165 39.02 -12.60 -16.71
CA PRO A 165 37.71 -12.53 -16.05
C PRO A 165 37.24 -13.89 -15.56
N CYS A 166 37.75 -15.01 -16.06
CA CYS A 166 37.41 -16.35 -15.56
C CYS A 166 37.90 -16.60 -14.14
N ALA A 167 38.92 -15.86 -13.66
CA ALA A 167 39.46 -16.01 -12.32
C ALA A 167 38.46 -15.65 -11.20
N VAL A 168 37.34 -14.99 -11.52
CA VAL A 168 36.26 -14.70 -10.57
C VAL A 168 35.40 -15.92 -10.22
N LEU A 169 35.63 -17.06 -10.89
CA LEU A 169 34.91 -18.31 -10.70
C LEU A 169 35.78 -19.25 -9.83
N PRO A 170 35.49 -19.37 -8.51
CA PRO A 170 36.41 -20.02 -7.58
C PRO A 170 36.27 -21.55 -7.54
N THR A 171 35.21 -22.12 -8.11
CA THR A 171 34.95 -23.57 -8.05
C THR A 171 34.99 -24.20 -9.44
N PRO A 172 35.41 -25.48 -9.55
CA PRO A 172 35.36 -26.24 -10.80
C PRO A 172 33.94 -26.28 -11.40
N GLU A 173 32.92 -26.40 -10.55
CA GLU A 173 31.52 -26.45 -10.97
C GLU A 173 31.08 -25.10 -11.57
N ALA A 174 31.40 -23.97 -10.93
CA ALA A 174 31.09 -22.64 -11.45
C ALA A 174 31.86 -22.34 -12.76
N CYS A 175 33.11 -22.81 -12.84
CA CYS A 175 33.93 -22.66 -14.04
C CYS A 175 33.38 -23.48 -15.22
N ASN A 176 33.03 -24.75 -14.98
CA ASN A 176 32.54 -25.66 -16.02
C ASN A 176 31.09 -25.39 -16.44
N THR A 177 30.26 -24.82 -15.56
CA THR A 177 28.91 -24.36 -15.91
C THR A 177 28.93 -23.13 -16.82
N THR A 178 30.01 -22.33 -16.76
CA THR A 178 30.28 -21.20 -17.67
C THR A 178 30.77 -21.76 -19.00
N THR A 179 29.82 -22.27 -19.77
CA THR A 179 30.07 -23.13 -20.92
C THR A 179 30.96 -22.42 -21.97
N GLY A 180 32.16 -22.96 -22.23
CA GLY A 180 32.96 -22.72 -23.44
C GLY A 180 34.04 -21.62 -23.43
N SER A 181 33.97 -20.60 -22.57
CA SER A 181 34.97 -19.50 -22.52
C SER A 181 35.98 -19.61 -21.38
N CYS A 182 35.60 -20.31 -20.31
CA CYS A 182 36.41 -20.55 -19.12
C CYS A 182 36.63 -22.05 -18.93
N VAL A 183 37.84 -22.44 -18.53
CA VAL A 183 38.27 -23.82 -18.33
C VAL A 183 38.97 -23.93 -16.98
N TRP A 184 38.60 -24.95 -16.22
CA TRP A 184 39.28 -25.26 -14.97
C TRP A 184 40.63 -25.92 -15.28
N CYS A 185 41.72 -25.21 -14.99
CA CYS A 185 43.08 -25.63 -15.32
C CYS A 185 43.99 -25.43 -14.11
N ARG A 186 44.68 -26.51 -13.69
CA ARG A 186 45.67 -26.50 -12.60
C ARG A 186 45.19 -25.82 -11.29
N GLY A 187 43.92 -26.04 -10.92
CA GLY A 187 43.35 -25.54 -9.65
C GLY A 187 42.82 -24.11 -9.69
N THR A 188 42.76 -23.49 -10.87
CA THR A 188 42.16 -22.15 -11.06
C THR A 188 41.31 -22.14 -12.33
N CYS A 189 40.29 -21.28 -12.37
CA CYS A 189 39.51 -21.05 -13.59
C CYS A 189 40.21 -20.01 -14.47
N THR A 190 40.48 -20.35 -15.74
CA THR A 190 41.16 -19.45 -16.70
C THR A 190 40.45 -19.49 -18.06
N SER A 191 40.62 -18.44 -18.85
CA SER A 191 40.12 -18.39 -20.23
C SER A 191 40.71 -19.52 -21.09
N SER A 192 39.91 -20.03 -22.04
CA SER A 192 40.31 -21.15 -22.93
C SER A 192 41.65 -20.88 -23.66
N ASP A 193 41.87 -19.65 -24.12
CA ASP A 193 43.12 -19.24 -24.82
C ASP A 193 44.35 -19.20 -23.90
N ALA A 194 44.14 -18.98 -22.60
CA ALA A 194 45.19 -19.04 -21.59
C ALA A 194 45.45 -20.49 -21.16
N ALA A 195 44.40 -21.30 -21.01
CA ALA A 195 44.50 -22.73 -20.71
C ALA A 195 45.30 -23.49 -21.79
N GLU A 196 45.09 -23.15 -23.06
CA GLU A 196 45.84 -23.73 -24.19
C GLU A 196 47.34 -23.42 -24.11
N ARG A 197 47.69 -22.16 -23.82
CA ARG A 197 49.10 -21.74 -23.61
C ARG A 197 49.76 -22.44 -22.42
N ILE A 198 48.98 -22.87 -21.43
CA ILE A 198 49.46 -23.56 -20.21
C ILE A 198 49.46 -25.11 -20.40
N GLY A 199 49.02 -25.60 -21.56
CA GLY A 199 49.06 -27.03 -21.92
C GLY A 199 47.96 -27.87 -21.26
N CYS A 200 46.81 -27.29 -20.95
CA CYS A 200 45.64 -28.03 -20.46
C CYS A 200 44.88 -28.70 -21.62
N LEU A 201 44.52 -29.99 -21.49
CA LEU A 201 43.79 -30.76 -22.51
C LEU A 201 42.35 -30.23 -22.65
N LEU A 202 42.05 -29.58 -23.77
CA LEU A 202 40.73 -29.07 -24.11
C LEU A 202 39.89 -30.18 -24.75
N GLY A 203 38.89 -30.70 -24.03
CA GLY A 203 37.86 -31.58 -24.60
C GLY A 203 36.80 -30.84 -25.44
N HIS A 204 36.76 -29.50 -25.37
CA HIS A 204 35.78 -28.64 -26.06
C HIS A 204 36.47 -27.48 -26.79
N SER A 205 35.82 -27.01 -27.86
CA SER A 205 36.29 -26.02 -28.82
C SER A 205 36.82 -24.72 -28.18
N THR A 206 37.90 -24.17 -28.73
CA THR A 206 38.41 -22.82 -28.42
C THR A 206 37.30 -21.77 -28.44
N CYS A 207 37.45 -20.74 -27.59
CA CYS A 207 36.50 -19.64 -27.52
C CYS A 207 36.30 -19.03 -28.93
N SER A 208 35.04 -18.91 -29.34
CA SER A 208 34.67 -18.44 -30.67
C SER A 208 33.46 -17.51 -30.56
N PRO A 209 33.53 -16.29 -31.11
CA PRO A 209 32.40 -15.36 -31.03
C PRO A 209 31.25 -15.74 -31.96
N THR A 210 31.50 -16.61 -32.95
CA THR A 210 30.51 -17.12 -33.91
C THR A 210 30.28 -18.63 -33.78
N PRO A 211 29.10 -19.13 -34.18
CA PRO A 211 28.81 -20.56 -34.24
C PRO A 211 29.86 -21.35 -35.06
N ARG A 212 30.22 -22.56 -34.58
CA ARG A 212 31.12 -23.48 -35.29
C ARG A 212 30.48 -24.83 -35.62
N LEU A 213 29.37 -25.17 -34.97
CA LEU A 213 28.66 -26.45 -35.13
C LEU A 213 27.23 -26.21 -35.65
N PRO A 214 26.69 -27.05 -36.55
CA PRO A 214 25.32 -26.90 -37.07
C PRO A 214 24.25 -26.78 -35.98
N ASP A 215 24.40 -27.50 -34.87
CA ASP A 215 23.47 -27.45 -33.73
C ASP A 215 23.44 -26.09 -33.02
N GLN A 216 24.50 -25.28 -33.15
CA GLN A 216 24.53 -23.94 -32.57
C GLN A 216 23.66 -22.96 -33.38
N CYS A 217 23.57 -23.11 -34.71
CA CYS A 217 22.62 -22.36 -35.53
C CYS A 217 21.17 -22.69 -35.13
N ARG A 218 20.85 -23.96 -34.87
CA ARG A 218 19.49 -24.42 -34.50
C ARG A 218 18.95 -23.83 -33.20
N ARG A 219 19.81 -23.27 -32.34
CA ARG A 219 19.39 -22.62 -31.09
C ARG A 219 18.86 -21.21 -31.30
N LEU A 220 19.19 -20.58 -32.43
CA LEU A 220 18.81 -19.20 -32.75
C LEU A 220 17.36 -19.22 -33.26
N LYS A 221 16.51 -18.41 -32.63
CA LYS A 221 15.05 -18.51 -32.78
C LYS A 221 14.46 -17.45 -33.69
N THR A 222 15.18 -16.36 -33.96
CA THR A 222 14.71 -15.29 -34.85
C THR A 222 15.64 -15.12 -36.05
N CYS A 223 15.13 -14.49 -37.09
CA CYS A 223 15.91 -14.22 -38.29
C CYS A 223 17.11 -13.30 -38.00
N SER A 224 16.92 -12.26 -37.19
CA SER A 224 17.98 -11.33 -36.80
C SER A 224 19.04 -11.98 -35.91
N GLU A 225 18.64 -12.87 -35.00
CA GLU A 225 19.58 -13.69 -34.21
C GLU A 225 20.39 -14.63 -35.10
N CYS A 226 19.71 -15.34 -36.01
CA CYS A 226 20.32 -16.31 -36.91
C CYS A 226 21.41 -15.69 -37.80
N LEU A 227 21.16 -14.48 -38.27
CA LEU A 227 21.98 -13.79 -39.26
C LEU A 227 22.91 -12.75 -38.63
N ALA A 228 23.04 -12.75 -37.30
CA ALA A 228 23.92 -11.86 -36.57
C ALA A 228 25.39 -12.10 -36.93
N ARG A 229 26.14 -11.01 -37.17
CA ARG A 229 27.58 -11.07 -37.39
C ARG A 229 28.33 -10.40 -36.25
N HIS A 230 29.29 -11.12 -35.69
CA HIS A 230 30.17 -10.55 -34.68
C HIS A 230 31.20 -9.61 -35.33
N PRO A 231 31.48 -8.42 -34.76
CA PRO A 231 32.41 -7.44 -35.32
C PRO A 231 33.78 -7.99 -35.73
N LYS A 232 34.34 -8.92 -34.95
CA LYS A 232 35.63 -9.57 -35.22
C LYS A 232 35.71 -10.30 -36.58
N THR A 233 34.58 -10.70 -37.14
CA THR A 233 34.52 -11.34 -38.47
C THR A 233 34.68 -10.37 -39.64
N PHE A 234 34.53 -9.05 -39.41
CA PHE A 234 34.79 -8.06 -40.46
C PHE A 234 36.29 -7.79 -40.64
N SER A 235 37.09 -7.96 -39.59
CA SER A 235 38.52 -7.64 -39.57
C SER A 235 39.44 -8.83 -39.94
N SER A 236 38.91 -10.06 -39.97
CA SER A 236 39.69 -11.29 -40.19
C SER A 236 39.38 -11.91 -41.56
N PRO A 237 40.35 -12.51 -42.30
CA PRO A 237 40.08 -13.24 -43.55
C PRO A 237 39.06 -14.36 -43.31
N PRO A 238 38.28 -14.77 -44.33
CA PRO A 238 37.25 -15.80 -44.21
C PRO A 238 37.89 -17.19 -44.01
N GLN A 239 38.44 -17.45 -42.84
CA GLN A 239 38.59 -18.82 -42.37
C GLN A 239 37.20 -19.34 -42.02
N SER A 240 37.00 -20.64 -42.19
CA SER A 240 35.74 -21.38 -42.23
C SER A 240 34.86 -21.24 -40.98
N ALA A 241 34.33 -20.04 -40.72
CA ALA A 241 33.26 -19.81 -39.78
C ALA A 241 31.98 -20.40 -40.39
N LEU A 242 31.31 -21.27 -39.65
CA LEU A 242 30.02 -21.80 -40.06
C LEU A 242 29.04 -20.63 -40.16
N GLN A 243 28.54 -20.35 -41.36
CA GLN A 243 27.53 -19.31 -41.55
C GLN A 243 26.16 -19.93 -41.32
N CYS A 244 25.31 -19.29 -40.54
CA CYS A 244 23.92 -19.71 -40.41
C CYS A 244 23.06 -19.02 -41.50
N LYS A 245 21.96 -19.65 -41.91
CA LYS A 245 20.95 -19.08 -42.81
C LYS A 245 19.55 -19.30 -42.23
N TRP A 246 18.62 -18.41 -42.58
CA TRP A 246 17.23 -18.47 -42.11
C TRP A 246 16.30 -19.00 -43.21
N CYS A 247 15.46 -19.97 -42.85
CA CYS A 247 14.46 -20.58 -43.71
C CYS A 247 13.06 -20.03 -43.39
N THR A 248 12.40 -19.42 -44.38
CA THR A 248 11.03 -18.91 -44.21
C THR A 248 9.97 -19.96 -44.54
N ASN A 249 8.71 -19.70 -44.14
CA ASN A 249 7.53 -20.56 -44.42
C ASN A 249 7.54 -21.94 -43.73
N CYS A 250 8.36 -22.08 -42.69
CA CYS A 250 8.20 -23.12 -41.67
C CYS A 250 7.15 -22.66 -40.63
N PRO A 251 6.51 -23.57 -39.86
CA PRO A 251 5.52 -23.19 -38.85
C PRO A 251 5.97 -22.09 -37.87
N GLU A 252 7.27 -22.03 -37.56
CA GLU A 252 7.88 -21.03 -36.66
C GLU A 252 9.14 -20.34 -37.25
N GLY A 253 9.47 -20.58 -38.53
CA GLY A 253 10.79 -20.24 -39.09
C GLY A 253 11.92 -21.11 -38.51
N ALA A 254 13.07 -21.22 -39.19
CA ALA A 254 14.17 -22.05 -38.71
C ALA A 254 15.55 -21.51 -39.10
N CYS A 255 16.47 -21.48 -38.13
CA CYS A 255 17.89 -21.18 -38.36
C CYS A 255 18.69 -22.46 -38.57
N ILE A 256 19.35 -22.60 -39.71
CA ILE A 256 20.14 -23.78 -40.06
C ILE A 256 21.55 -23.40 -40.51
N SER A 257 22.45 -24.38 -40.53
CA SER A 257 23.77 -24.21 -41.16
C SER A 257 23.62 -23.89 -42.65
N SER A 258 24.46 -23.00 -43.17
CA SER A 258 24.53 -22.69 -44.60
C SER A 258 24.84 -23.90 -45.47
N SER A 259 25.44 -24.95 -44.88
CA SER A 259 25.74 -26.22 -45.55
C SER A 259 24.53 -27.16 -45.72
N VAL A 260 23.39 -26.87 -45.10
CA VAL A 260 22.18 -27.71 -45.10
C VAL A 260 21.07 -27.01 -45.89
N SER A 261 20.20 -27.75 -46.58
CA SER A 261 19.05 -27.18 -47.32
C SER A 261 17.82 -27.04 -46.42
N CYS A 262 17.03 -25.98 -46.61
CA CYS A 262 15.75 -25.79 -45.92
C CYS A 262 14.72 -26.91 -46.25
N THR A 263 14.92 -27.64 -47.36
CA THR A 263 14.03 -28.71 -47.80
C THR A 263 14.27 -30.06 -47.11
N SER A 264 15.42 -30.25 -46.46
CA SER A 264 15.82 -31.54 -45.88
C SER A 264 15.51 -31.69 -44.39
N GLU A 265 15.22 -30.60 -43.67
CA GLU A 265 14.91 -30.64 -42.24
C GLU A 265 13.60 -29.88 -41.93
N HIS A 266 12.70 -30.59 -41.25
CA HIS A 266 11.33 -30.20 -40.94
C HIS A 266 10.39 -30.02 -42.14
N ASP A 267 9.13 -30.42 -41.94
CA ASP A 267 8.01 -30.40 -42.88
C ASP A 267 7.58 -28.94 -43.21
N CYS A 268 8.53 -28.14 -43.67
CA CYS A 268 8.37 -26.76 -44.08
C CYS A 268 7.65 -26.76 -45.43
N ARG A 269 6.42 -26.24 -45.47
CA ARG A 269 5.48 -26.31 -46.60
C ARG A 269 6.04 -25.72 -47.92
N ILE A 270 5.33 -25.94 -49.03
CA ILE A 270 5.71 -25.53 -50.39
C ILE A 270 5.91 -23.99 -50.50
N ASN A 271 6.96 -23.54 -51.22
CA ASN A 271 7.44 -22.15 -51.45
C ASN A 271 8.39 -21.55 -50.39
N GLN A 272 9.51 -22.21 -50.07
CA GLN A 272 10.52 -21.73 -49.11
C GLN A 272 11.45 -20.66 -49.73
N ARG A 273 11.92 -19.69 -48.92
CA ARG A 273 12.96 -18.70 -49.28
C ARG A 273 14.09 -18.76 -48.25
N GLU A 274 15.32 -18.70 -48.73
CA GLU A 274 16.53 -18.63 -47.89
C GLU A 274 16.96 -17.17 -47.69
N ILE A 275 17.24 -16.79 -46.45
CA ILE A 275 17.71 -15.45 -46.08
C ILE A 275 19.11 -15.56 -45.48
N PHE A 276 20.02 -14.72 -45.97
CA PHE A 276 21.44 -14.69 -45.58
C PHE A 276 21.89 -13.37 -44.93
N LEU A 277 21.03 -12.35 -44.98
CA LEU A 277 21.30 -11.02 -44.42
C LEU A 277 20.15 -10.60 -43.51
N SER A 278 20.49 -10.07 -42.33
CA SER A 278 19.51 -9.59 -41.33
C SER A 278 18.61 -8.47 -41.86
N SER A 279 19.10 -7.67 -42.82
CA SER A 279 18.32 -6.60 -43.48
C SER A 279 17.12 -7.12 -44.28
N ASN A 280 17.12 -8.41 -44.66
CA ASN A 280 16.06 -9.03 -45.43
C ASN A 280 15.04 -9.79 -44.55
N CYS A 281 15.21 -9.74 -43.22
CA CYS A 281 14.28 -10.35 -42.28
C CYS A 281 12.93 -9.63 -42.32
N THR A 282 11.83 -10.40 -42.31
CA THR A 282 10.48 -9.82 -42.39
C THR A 282 10.13 -9.02 -41.14
N GLU A 283 10.71 -9.38 -39.99
CA GLU A 283 10.48 -8.73 -38.70
C GLU A 283 10.99 -7.29 -38.62
N THR A 284 11.97 -6.90 -39.45
CA THR A 284 12.55 -5.54 -39.46
C THR A 284 11.90 -4.62 -40.50
N SER A 285 10.91 -5.11 -41.27
CA SER A 285 10.35 -4.39 -42.42
C SER A 285 9.36 -3.26 -42.07
N CYS A 286 8.65 -3.39 -40.95
CA CYS A 286 7.67 -2.42 -40.44
C CYS A 286 7.83 -2.24 -38.92
N GLU A 287 9.06 -2.07 -38.44
CA GLU A 287 9.32 -1.78 -37.02
C GLU A 287 9.25 -0.26 -36.80
N ALA A 288 8.38 0.20 -35.90
CA ALA A 288 8.24 1.61 -35.58
C ALA A 288 7.72 1.82 -34.15
N SER A 289 8.25 2.82 -33.46
CA SER A 289 7.84 3.20 -32.09
C SER A 289 6.58 4.09 -32.06
N ASP A 290 6.23 4.69 -33.19
CA ASP A 290 5.14 5.67 -33.30
C ASP A 290 4.55 5.68 -34.71
N CYS A 291 3.33 6.22 -34.82
CA CYS A 291 2.59 6.28 -36.07
C CYS A 291 3.31 7.06 -37.18
N PRO A 292 3.88 8.26 -36.92
CA PRO A 292 4.64 8.98 -37.95
C PRO A 292 5.79 8.17 -38.54
N LYS A 293 6.59 7.48 -37.71
CA LYS A 293 7.68 6.61 -38.20
C LYS A 293 7.17 5.42 -39.00
N CYS A 294 6.08 4.79 -38.57
CA CYS A 294 5.50 3.65 -39.29
C CYS A 294 5.07 4.05 -40.71
N THR A 295 4.35 5.17 -40.80
CA THR A 295 3.73 5.64 -42.04
C THR A 295 4.72 6.31 -43.00
N ALA A 296 5.85 6.82 -42.50
CA ALA A 296 6.91 7.42 -43.30
C ALA A 296 7.48 6.49 -44.40
N SER A 297 7.44 5.18 -44.18
CA SER A 297 7.91 4.17 -45.14
C SER A 297 7.02 4.03 -46.38
N GLY A 298 5.75 4.47 -46.30
CA GLY A 298 4.72 4.29 -47.33
C GLY A 298 4.29 2.83 -47.60
N LYS A 299 4.94 1.85 -46.95
CA LYS A 299 4.70 0.40 -47.12
C LYS A 299 4.09 -0.24 -45.87
N CYS A 300 3.96 0.54 -44.81
CA CYS A 300 3.43 0.10 -43.53
C CYS A 300 2.27 0.99 -43.08
N MET A 301 1.34 0.38 -42.35
CA MET A 301 0.13 0.96 -41.79
C MET A 301 0.15 0.81 -40.27
N TRP A 302 -0.40 1.80 -39.57
CA TRP A 302 -0.54 1.80 -38.12
C TRP A 302 -1.99 1.44 -37.75
N THR A 303 -2.21 0.37 -36.98
CA THR A 303 -3.56 -0.19 -36.73
C THR A 303 -3.67 -0.88 -35.37
N ARG A 304 -4.92 -1.13 -34.94
CA ARG A 304 -5.30 -1.75 -33.65
C ARG A 304 -6.05 -3.07 -33.81
N GLN A 305 -6.23 -3.54 -35.03
CA GLN A 305 -7.01 -4.74 -35.31
C GLN A 305 -6.15 -5.98 -35.58
N PHE A 306 -4.86 -5.80 -35.88
CA PHE A 306 -3.94 -6.90 -36.05
C PHE A 306 -3.07 -7.08 -34.80
N LYS A 307 -2.82 -8.34 -34.45
CA LYS A 307 -1.82 -8.76 -33.47
C LYS A 307 -0.95 -9.86 -34.05
N ARG A 308 0.36 -9.78 -33.90
CA ARG A 308 1.38 -10.73 -34.35
C ARG A 308 1.51 -11.83 -33.30
N THR A 309 1.27 -13.08 -33.69
CA THR A 309 1.42 -14.24 -32.79
C THR A 309 2.56 -15.18 -33.17
N GLY A 310 3.24 -14.89 -34.29
CA GLY A 310 4.44 -15.54 -34.77
C GLY A 310 4.99 -14.84 -36.02
N GLU A 311 5.97 -15.42 -36.70
CA GLU A 311 6.55 -14.84 -37.93
C GLU A 311 5.49 -14.70 -39.05
N THR A 312 4.66 -15.73 -39.21
CA THR A 312 3.61 -15.80 -40.25
C THR A 312 2.19 -15.73 -39.70
N ARG A 313 2.01 -15.95 -38.39
CA ARG A 313 0.69 -15.96 -37.75
C ARG A 313 0.29 -14.55 -37.29
N ARG A 314 -0.90 -14.14 -37.70
CA ARG A 314 -1.53 -12.88 -37.29
C ARG A 314 -2.96 -13.18 -36.85
N ILE A 315 -3.41 -12.51 -35.80
CA ILE A 315 -4.81 -12.52 -35.35
C ILE A 315 -5.42 -11.19 -35.75
N LEU A 316 -6.63 -11.26 -36.31
CA LEU A 316 -7.44 -10.10 -36.67
C LEU A 316 -8.64 -10.02 -35.72
N SER A 317 -8.83 -8.86 -35.10
CA SER A 317 -10.01 -8.55 -34.29
C SER A 317 -10.99 -7.68 -35.05
N VAL A 318 -12.29 -7.92 -34.87
CA VAL A 318 -13.36 -7.14 -35.51
C VAL A 318 -13.36 -5.70 -34.98
N ASN A 319 -13.13 -5.53 -33.68
CA ASN A 319 -13.05 -4.23 -33.03
C ASN A 319 -11.58 -3.84 -32.79
N PRO A 320 -11.22 -2.55 -32.80
CA PRO A 320 -9.88 -2.07 -32.49
C PRO A 320 -9.60 -2.24 -30.99
N THR A 321 -9.26 -3.46 -30.59
CA THR A 321 -9.06 -3.87 -29.19
C THR A 321 -7.60 -3.94 -28.79
N TYR A 322 -6.68 -4.05 -29.76
CA TYR A 322 -5.25 -4.12 -29.48
C TYR A 322 -4.63 -2.73 -29.37
N ASP A 323 -3.45 -2.71 -28.79
CA ASP A 323 -2.56 -1.58 -28.83
C ASP A 323 -2.12 -1.31 -30.27
N TRP A 324 -1.78 -0.05 -30.52
CA TRP A 324 -1.37 0.41 -31.82
C TRP A 324 -0.05 -0.23 -32.24
N THR A 325 -0.03 -0.79 -33.44
CA THR A 325 1.12 -1.53 -33.98
C THR A 325 1.32 -1.23 -35.46
N CYS A 326 2.56 -1.40 -35.94
CA CYS A 326 2.94 -1.17 -37.33
C CYS A 326 2.95 -2.48 -38.12
N PHE A 327 2.20 -2.52 -39.22
CA PHE A 327 2.06 -3.69 -40.08
C PHE A 327 2.25 -3.34 -41.55
N SER A 328 2.59 -4.31 -42.40
CA SER A 328 2.69 -4.06 -43.84
C SER A 328 1.30 -3.82 -44.47
N TYR A 329 1.24 -2.85 -45.38
CA TYR A 329 0.05 -2.56 -46.19
C TYR A 329 -0.49 -3.76 -46.96
N ALA A 330 0.38 -4.72 -47.31
CA ALA A 330 -0.01 -5.92 -48.04
C ALA A 330 -1.08 -6.75 -47.31
N LEU A 331 -1.22 -6.60 -45.99
CA LEU A 331 -2.24 -7.30 -45.20
C LEU A 331 -3.67 -6.83 -45.49
N LEU A 332 -3.87 -5.60 -45.96
CA LEU A 332 -5.20 -5.11 -46.34
C LEU A 332 -5.81 -5.92 -47.50
N ASN A 333 -4.97 -6.41 -48.43
CA ASN A 333 -5.42 -7.16 -49.60
C ASN A 333 -5.93 -8.57 -49.25
N VAL A 334 -5.51 -9.10 -48.10
CA VAL A 334 -5.87 -10.45 -47.63
C VAL A 334 -6.82 -10.41 -46.44
N SER A 335 -7.21 -9.22 -45.98
CA SER A 335 -8.11 -9.06 -44.84
C SER A 335 -9.56 -9.37 -45.23
N PRO A 336 -10.29 -10.23 -44.48
CA PRO A 336 -11.69 -10.51 -44.74
C PRO A 336 -12.64 -9.37 -44.33
N MET A 337 -12.14 -8.29 -43.70
CA MET A 337 -12.95 -7.19 -43.16
C MET A 337 -12.21 -5.84 -43.25
N GLN A 338 -12.95 -4.74 -43.09
CA GLN A 338 -12.39 -3.39 -43.13
C GLN A 338 -11.49 -3.13 -41.92
N VAL A 339 -10.29 -2.60 -42.19
CA VAL A 339 -9.26 -2.34 -41.18
C VAL A 339 -9.10 -0.83 -40.97
N GLU A 340 -9.40 -0.38 -39.76
CA GLU A 340 -9.06 0.95 -39.27
C GLU A 340 -7.53 1.08 -39.18
N SER A 341 -6.98 1.91 -40.05
CA SER A 341 -5.53 2.09 -40.18
C SER A 341 -5.16 3.51 -40.58
N SER A 342 -3.94 3.89 -40.21
CA SER A 342 -3.30 5.13 -40.65
C SER A 342 -2.12 4.79 -41.56
N PRO A 343 -2.07 5.32 -42.79
CA PRO A 343 -3.17 5.87 -43.60
C PRO A 343 -4.35 4.88 -43.88
N PRO A 344 -5.58 5.38 -44.18
CA PRO A 344 -5.89 6.78 -44.56
C PRO A 344 -6.19 7.73 -43.40
N LEU A 345 -6.40 7.22 -42.18
CA LEU A 345 -6.64 8.09 -41.02
C LEU A 345 -5.38 8.88 -40.64
N PRO A 346 -5.52 10.09 -40.05
CA PRO A 346 -4.38 10.82 -39.52
C PRO A 346 -3.80 10.12 -38.29
N CYS A 347 -2.48 10.20 -38.13
CA CYS A 347 -1.81 9.70 -36.94
C CYS A 347 -2.30 10.41 -35.67
N PRO A 348 -2.46 9.69 -34.53
CA PRO A 348 -2.73 10.30 -33.24
C PRO A 348 -1.63 11.32 -32.85
N PRO A 349 -1.99 12.44 -32.21
CA PRO A 349 -1.00 13.42 -31.74
C PRO A 349 -0.15 12.83 -30.60
N PRO A 350 1.18 13.06 -30.58
CA PRO A 350 2.03 12.62 -29.48
C PRO A 350 1.63 13.28 -28.15
N CYS A 351 1.68 12.53 -27.05
CA CYS A 351 1.16 13.01 -25.75
C CYS A 351 1.83 14.30 -25.27
N HIS A 352 3.14 14.45 -25.49
CA HIS A 352 3.88 15.65 -25.05
C HIS A 352 3.43 16.96 -25.73
N THR A 353 2.68 16.87 -26.84
CA THR A 353 2.10 18.05 -27.53
C THR A 353 0.77 18.50 -26.93
N LEU A 354 0.17 17.68 -26.06
CA LEU A 354 -1.11 17.96 -25.41
C LEU A 354 -0.85 18.70 -24.09
N HIS A 355 -1.09 20.01 -24.09
CA HIS A 355 -0.79 20.88 -22.92
C HIS A 355 -1.95 21.04 -21.93
N ASN A 356 -3.12 20.46 -22.22
CA ASN A 356 -4.30 20.60 -21.37
C ASN A 356 -4.74 19.23 -20.85
N CYS A 357 -5.01 19.12 -19.54
CA CYS A 357 -5.54 17.93 -18.88
C CYS A 357 -6.69 17.30 -19.67
N SER A 358 -7.71 18.07 -20.04
CA SER A 358 -8.88 17.54 -20.76
C SER A 358 -8.53 17.00 -22.16
N LEU A 359 -7.57 17.62 -22.85
CA LEU A 359 -7.11 17.16 -24.16
C LEU A 359 -6.24 15.89 -24.02
N CYS A 360 -5.41 15.84 -22.98
CA CYS A 360 -4.57 14.68 -22.67
C CYS A 360 -5.40 13.43 -22.39
N LEU A 361 -6.39 13.56 -21.49
CA LEU A 361 -7.28 12.47 -21.10
C LEU A 361 -8.25 12.06 -22.24
N GLY A 362 -8.47 12.95 -23.20
CA GLY A 362 -9.25 12.66 -24.42
C GLY A 362 -8.45 12.03 -25.57
N SER A 363 -7.15 11.80 -25.41
CA SER A 363 -6.31 11.25 -26.49
C SER A 363 -6.67 9.79 -26.80
N ARG A 364 -6.68 9.44 -28.10
CA ARG A 364 -6.99 8.09 -28.63
C ARG A 364 -5.76 7.32 -29.12
N GLY A 365 -4.57 7.80 -28.76
CA GLY A 365 -3.32 7.14 -29.07
C GLY A 365 -2.14 7.83 -28.38
N SER A 366 -1.10 7.06 -28.16
CA SER A 366 0.09 7.49 -27.46
C SER A 366 1.34 6.79 -28.03
N ASP A 367 2.50 7.40 -27.84
CA ASP A 367 3.80 6.86 -28.26
C ASP A 367 4.00 5.46 -27.67
N GLY A 368 4.59 4.54 -28.42
CA GLY A 368 4.83 3.16 -27.97
C GLY A 368 3.65 2.20 -28.08
N GLY A 369 2.60 2.60 -28.80
CA GLY A 369 1.46 1.72 -29.08
C GLY A 369 0.26 1.93 -28.17
N TRP A 370 0.39 2.75 -27.13
CA TRP A 370 -0.65 2.92 -26.11
C TRP A 370 -1.93 3.59 -26.65
N GLN A 371 -3.06 3.26 -26.03
CA GLN A 371 -4.38 3.71 -26.46
C GLN A 371 -4.73 5.12 -25.95
N HIS A 372 -4.10 5.55 -24.87
CA HIS A 372 -4.37 6.81 -24.20
C HIS A 372 -3.08 7.43 -23.66
N CYS A 373 -3.12 8.74 -23.41
CA CYS A 373 -2.07 9.46 -22.71
C CYS A 373 -2.40 9.58 -21.22
N LEU A 374 -1.39 9.92 -20.41
CA LEU A 374 -1.54 10.17 -18.98
C LEU A 374 -1.20 11.62 -18.65
N TRP A 375 -1.93 12.23 -17.71
CA TRP A 375 -1.68 13.60 -17.26
C TRP A 375 -1.05 13.62 -15.87
N SER A 376 0.16 14.16 -15.75
CA SER A 376 0.81 14.37 -14.46
C SER A 376 0.29 15.64 -13.79
N MET A 377 -0.29 15.49 -12.60
CA MET A 377 -0.75 16.62 -11.79
C MET A 377 0.40 17.42 -11.19
N ALA A 378 1.52 16.77 -10.84
CA ALA A 378 2.67 17.46 -10.29
C ALA A 378 3.44 18.24 -11.36
N LEU A 379 3.65 17.65 -12.54
CA LEU A 379 4.42 18.28 -13.62
C LEU A 379 3.56 19.15 -14.53
N GLN A 380 2.23 19.09 -14.42
CA GLN A 380 1.27 19.76 -15.31
C GLN A 380 1.56 19.46 -16.79
N GLN A 381 1.84 18.20 -17.10
CA GLN A 381 2.26 17.75 -18.42
C GLN A 381 1.61 16.43 -18.80
N CYS A 382 1.27 16.30 -20.08
CA CYS A 382 0.80 15.06 -20.67
C CYS A 382 1.98 14.20 -21.13
N MET A 383 1.91 12.90 -20.90
CA MET A 383 2.98 11.96 -21.23
C MET A 383 2.43 10.61 -21.71
N SER A 384 3.25 9.89 -22.49
CA SER A 384 2.94 8.51 -22.85
C SER A 384 3.21 7.59 -21.65
N PRO A 385 2.40 6.55 -21.42
CA PRO A 385 2.70 5.50 -20.46
C PRO A 385 4.11 4.91 -20.62
N SER A 386 4.63 4.82 -21.85
CA SER A 386 6.00 4.34 -22.11
C SER A 386 7.11 5.17 -21.45
N PHE A 387 6.85 6.45 -21.14
CA PHE A 387 7.84 7.32 -20.50
C PHE A 387 7.68 7.38 -18.98
N VAL A 388 6.62 6.82 -18.41
CA VAL A 388 6.37 6.85 -16.97
C VAL A 388 7.53 6.21 -16.19
N PRO A 389 7.99 4.97 -16.52
CA PRO A 389 9.10 4.34 -15.79
C PRO A 389 10.44 5.09 -15.94
N LEU A 390 10.57 5.94 -16.97
CA LEU A 390 11.80 6.68 -17.29
C LEU A 390 11.83 8.08 -16.68
N ARG A 391 10.67 8.73 -16.55
CA ARG A 391 10.55 10.13 -16.13
C ARG A 391 10.03 10.28 -14.71
N CYS A 392 9.23 9.34 -14.25
CA CYS A 392 8.64 9.36 -12.91
C CYS A 392 9.54 8.66 -11.89
N GLU A 393 10.85 8.56 -12.17
CA GLU A 393 11.84 8.09 -11.19
C GLU A 393 11.72 8.91 -9.90
N ALA A 394 11.67 8.21 -8.76
CA ALA A 394 11.48 8.79 -7.44
C ALA A 394 10.14 9.55 -7.24
N GLY A 395 9.11 9.25 -8.01
CA GLY A 395 7.75 9.78 -7.79
C GLY A 395 7.52 11.22 -8.26
N GLN A 396 8.44 11.80 -9.05
CA GLN A 396 8.38 13.21 -9.51
C GLN A 396 7.11 13.57 -10.30
N CYS A 397 6.43 12.59 -10.88
CA CYS A 397 5.20 12.82 -11.64
C CYS A 397 3.95 12.99 -10.76
N GLY A 398 4.03 12.69 -9.46
CA GLY A 398 2.86 12.69 -8.57
C GLY A 398 1.71 11.86 -9.11
N ARG A 399 0.46 12.30 -8.87
CA ARG A 399 -0.73 11.64 -9.42
C ARG A 399 -0.76 11.72 -10.94
N LEU A 400 -0.86 10.56 -11.58
CA LEU A 400 -1.14 10.42 -13.00
C LEU A 400 -2.64 10.22 -13.20
N LEU A 401 -3.27 11.08 -14.00
CA LEU A 401 -4.67 10.94 -14.38
C LEU A 401 -4.77 10.14 -15.68
N SER A 402 -5.82 9.33 -15.80
CA SER A 402 -6.11 8.50 -16.98
C SER A 402 -7.53 8.75 -17.52
N GLY A 403 -7.88 8.12 -18.64
CA GLY A 403 -9.16 8.34 -19.32
C GLY A 403 -10.35 7.95 -18.42
N GLY A 404 -10.98 8.94 -17.79
CA GLY A 404 -12.05 8.76 -16.80
C GLY A 404 -11.98 9.75 -15.62
N ASP A 405 -10.81 10.34 -15.38
CA ASP A 405 -10.57 11.32 -14.30
C ASP A 405 -11.03 12.78 -14.63
N SER A 406 -11.25 13.61 -13.60
CA SER A 406 -11.72 15.01 -13.71
C SER A 406 -10.68 16.06 -13.26
N CYS A 407 -10.66 17.23 -13.93
CA CYS A 407 -9.64 18.28 -13.78
C CYS A 407 -10.08 19.52 -12.91
N SER A 408 -10.83 19.37 -11.79
CA SER A 408 -11.67 20.36 -11.00
C SER A 408 -11.08 21.70 -10.38
N PRO A 409 -11.92 22.67 -9.81
CA PRO A 409 -11.78 24.18 -9.86
C PRO A 409 -11.41 25.01 -8.56
N LYS A 410 -11.39 26.37 -8.64
CA LYS A 410 -10.82 27.40 -7.71
C LYS A 410 -11.53 27.66 -6.35
N CYS A 411 -10.76 28.00 -5.30
CA CYS A 411 -11.15 28.07 -3.87
C CYS A 411 -12.13 29.19 -3.44
N SER A 412 -12.17 30.33 -4.12
CA SER A 412 -12.79 31.57 -3.61
C SER A 412 -14.33 31.61 -3.52
N GLN A 413 -14.99 30.50 -3.80
CA GLN A 413 -16.45 30.39 -3.83
C GLN A 413 -17.05 29.82 -2.53
N LEU A 414 -16.20 29.37 -1.60
CA LEU A 414 -16.60 28.72 -0.36
C LEU A 414 -16.68 29.75 0.78
N THR A 415 -17.79 29.78 1.51
CA THR A 415 -18.12 30.81 2.51
C THR A 415 -18.10 30.31 3.95
N GLN A 416 -17.94 29.02 4.17
CA GLN A 416 -17.74 28.42 5.49
C GLN A 416 -16.34 27.82 5.55
N CYS A 417 -15.65 28.00 6.67
CA CYS A 417 -14.31 27.47 6.83
C CYS A 417 -14.29 25.93 6.68
N SER A 418 -15.23 25.23 7.32
CA SER A 418 -15.37 23.77 7.27
C SER A 418 -15.51 23.23 5.84
N GLN A 419 -16.13 24.01 4.95
CA GLN A 419 -16.27 23.68 3.54
C GLN A 419 -15.05 24.08 2.69
N CYS A 420 -14.31 25.11 3.11
CA CYS A 420 -13.14 25.62 2.40
C CYS A 420 -11.91 24.69 2.56
N ILE A 421 -11.58 24.33 3.79
CA ILE A 421 -10.35 23.59 4.13
C ILE A 421 -10.42 22.10 3.75
N THR A 422 -11.61 21.59 3.46
CA THR A 422 -11.81 20.23 2.95
C THR A 422 -11.38 20.07 1.48
N ARG A 423 -11.06 21.18 0.77
CA ARG A 423 -10.52 21.13 -0.60
C ARG A 423 -9.00 21.25 -0.61
N PRO A 424 -8.28 20.36 -1.34
CA PRO A 424 -6.84 20.45 -1.45
C PRO A 424 -6.42 21.75 -2.15
N GLN A 425 -5.34 22.39 -1.66
CA GLN A 425 -4.83 23.70 -2.11
C GLN A 425 -5.75 24.90 -1.82
N CYS A 426 -6.74 24.75 -0.94
CA CYS A 426 -7.58 25.85 -0.45
C CYS A 426 -7.39 26.01 1.06
N GLY A 427 -7.39 27.24 1.54
CA GLY A 427 -7.38 27.51 2.98
C GLY A 427 -8.18 28.75 3.33
N TRP A 428 -8.52 28.84 4.60
CA TRP A 428 -9.37 29.87 5.17
C TRP A 428 -8.52 31.01 5.72
N CYS A 429 -8.73 32.20 5.16
CA CYS A 429 -8.15 33.41 5.67
C CYS A 429 -9.08 34.00 6.74
N ALA A 430 -8.77 33.70 8.00
CA ALA A 430 -9.59 34.06 9.15
C ALA A 430 -9.31 35.49 9.61
N SER A 431 -10.37 36.19 10.01
CA SER A 431 -10.27 37.51 10.65
C SER A 431 -10.06 37.32 12.15
N GLY A 432 -8.98 37.87 12.71
CA GLY A 432 -8.67 37.74 14.14
C GLY A 432 -9.79 38.31 15.03
N GLY A 433 -10.30 37.49 15.95
CA GLY A 433 -11.36 37.86 16.91
C GLY A 433 -12.79 37.77 16.38
N GLY A 434 -13.00 37.16 15.21
CA GLY A 434 -14.30 37.16 14.50
C GLY A 434 -15.21 35.95 14.72
N ASN A 435 -14.96 35.06 15.70
CA ASN A 435 -15.74 33.83 15.96
C ASN A 435 -16.09 33.05 14.69
N GLY A 436 -15.08 32.69 13.88
CA GLY A 436 -15.23 31.94 12.61
C GLY A 436 -15.21 32.77 11.30
N ALA A 437 -15.30 34.10 11.35
CA ALA A 437 -15.37 34.94 10.14
C ALA A 437 -14.09 34.93 9.26
N GLY A 438 -14.23 34.79 7.94
CA GLY A 438 -13.09 34.77 7.00
C GLY A 438 -13.45 34.61 5.51
N ARG A 439 -12.44 34.35 4.66
CA ARG A 439 -12.60 34.08 3.22
C ARG A 439 -11.75 32.89 2.77
N CYS A 440 -12.30 32.05 1.88
CA CYS A 440 -11.56 30.96 1.27
C CYS A 440 -10.63 31.44 0.15
N LEU A 441 -9.33 31.13 0.21
CA LEU A 441 -8.33 31.50 -0.78
C LEU A 441 -7.48 30.28 -1.16
N GLN A 442 -6.75 30.37 -2.27
CA GLN A 442 -5.85 29.31 -2.72
C GLN A 442 -4.53 29.40 -1.96
N GLY A 443 -4.09 28.29 -1.37
CA GLY A 443 -2.93 28.24 -0.49
C GLY A 443 -2.70 26.86 0.10
N GLY A 444 -1.53 26.66 0.70
CA GLY A 444 -1.12 25.41 1.35
C GLY A 444 -0.88 25.60 2.85
N VAL A 445 -0.21 24.64 3.50
CA VAL A 445 0.17 24.73 4.92
C VAL A 445 1.01 25.99 5.19
N ASP A 446 1.90 26.36 4.24
CA ASP A 446 2.81 27.51 4.38
C ASP A 446 2.15 28.88 4.17
N GLY A 447 0.87 28.93 3.74
CA GLY A 447 0.16 30.19 3.50
C GLY A 447 -0.57 30.27 2.17
N VAL A 448 -1.10 31.46 1.88
CA VAL A 448 -1.76 31.81 0.61
C VAL A 448 -0.73 31.78 -0.53
N SER A 449 -1.08 31.19 -1.68
CA SER A 449 -0.14 30.99 -2.80
C SER A 449 0.33 32.29 -3.48
N GLU A 450 -0.46 33.37 -3.43
CA GLU A 450 -0.09 34.70 -3.94
C GLU A 450 -0.16 35.78 -2.85
N GLY A 451 0.82 35.77 -1.93
CA GLY A 451 1.04 36.86 -0.97
C GLY A 451 0.47 36.61 0.43
N VAL A 452 0.18 37.70 1.15
CA VAL A 452 -0.33 37.65 2.53
C VAL A 452 -1.84 37.88 2.51
N CYS A 453 -2.54 37.19 3.41
CA CYS A 453 -3.97 37.42 3.67
C CYS A 453 -4.33 38.92 3.62
N PRO A 454 -5.25 39.35 2.73
CA PRO A 454 -5.44 40.78 2.42
C PRO A 454 -6.14 41.60 3.53
N MET A 455 -6.46 41.00 4.68
CA MET A 455 -7.21 41.61 5.78
C MET A 455 -6.26 42.08 6.89
N ARG A 456 -6.62 43.11 7.66
CA ARG A 456 -5.82 43.55 8.82
C ARG A 456 -6.04 42.60 10.00
N ASN A 457 -4.96 42.12 10.65
CA ASN A 457 -4.98 41.13 11.72
C ASN A 457 -5.63 39.78 11.34
N SER A 458 -5.28 39.24 10.17
CA SER A 458 -5.78 37.93 9.71
C SER A 458 -4.77 36.81 9.88
N THR A 459 -5.27 35.63 10.22
CA THR A 459 -4.52 34.39 10.36
C THR A 459 -4.93 33.39 9.28
N TRP A 460 -3.97 32.61 8.81
CA TRP A 460 -4.21 31.60 7.78
C TRP A 460 -4.48 30.24 8.41
N SER A 461 -5.57 29.61 7.99
CA SER A 461 -6.07 28.34 8.50
C SER A 461 -6.25 27.36 7.36
N PHE A 462 -5.32 26.41 7.22
CA PHE A 462 -5.34 25.40 6.14
C PHE A 462 -5.69 24.00 6.63
N LEU A 463 -5.24 23.62 7.83
CA LEU A 463 -5.44 22.27 8.38
C LEU A 463 -6.69 22.17 9.27
N HIS A 464 -6.97 23.23 10.02
CA HIS A 464 -8.10 23.32 10.93
C HIS A 464 -8.70 24.71 10.85
N CYS A 465 -10.01 24.78 11.03
CA CYS A 465 -10.67 26.05 11.18
C CYS A 465 -10.23 26.72 12.49
N PRO A 466 -10.18 28.06 12.52
CA PRO A 466 -10.03 28.76 13.80
C PRO A 466 -11.19 28.38 14.71
N GLU A 467 -10.93 28.36 16.02
CA GLU A 467 -11.95 28.15 17.04
C GLU A 467 -13.16 29.07 16.83
N GLU A 468 -14.34 28.45 16.81
CA GLU A 468 -15.64 29.10 16.78
C GLU A 468 -16.56 28.41 17.80
N ASP A 469 -17.50 29.15 18.39
CA ASP A 469 -18.51 28.60 19.31
C ASP A 469 -19.78 28.30 18.50
N GLU A 470 -19.97 27.03 18.12
CA GLU A 470 -21.00 26.57 17.18
C GLU A 470 -22.42 26.60 17.78
N CYS A 471 -22.53 26.43 19.10
CA CYS A 471 -23.78 26.57 19.84
C CYS A 471 -24.20 28.03 20.01
N ALA A 472 -23.25 28.96 20.13
CA ALA A 472 -23.54 30.38 20.28
C ALA A 472 -23.76 31.10 18.95
N ASN A 473 -23.09 30.69 17.86
CA ASN A 473 -23.28 31.27 16.52
C ASN A 473 -24.32 30.50 15.67
N GLY A 474 -24.90 29.42 16.20
CA GLY A 474 -26.00 28.69 15.58
C GLY A 474 -25.55 27.72 14.48
N HIS A 475 -24.26 27.39 14.43
CA HIS A 475 -23.71 26.37 13.55
C HIS A 475 -23.95 24.94 14.14
N HIS A 476 -25.14 24.63 14.72
CA HIS A 476 -25.47 23.35 15.42
C HIS A 476 -26.92 22.74 15.27
N HIS A 477 -27.19 21.46 15.68
CA HIS A 477 -28.42 20.67 15.34
C HIS A 477 -29.11 19.72 16.46
N CYS A 478 -29.91 20.15 17.49
CA CYS A 478 -30.41 19.32 18.67
C CYS A 478 -31.82 19.57 19.38
N ASN A 479 -32.44 18.65 20.22
CA ASN A 479 -33.89 18.64 20.76
C ASN A 479 -34.13 18.50 22.35
N SER A 480 -35.36 18.41 22.97
CA SER A 480 -35.67 18.80 24.42
C SER A 480 -36.00 17.84 25.63
N THR A 481 -36.41 16.56 25.53
CA THR A 481 -36.13 15.56 26.61
C THR A 481 -34.73 14.97 26.40
N GLN A 482 -33.90 15.82 25.77
CA GLN A 482 -32.58 15.69 25.15
C GLN A 482 -31.88 17.06 25.31
N ASP A 483 -30.56 17.15 25.17
CA ASP A 483 -29.80 18.38 25.53
C ASP A 483 -28.56 18.63 24.64
N CYS A 484 -28.31 19.89 24.21
CA CYS A 484 -27.22 20.31 23.28
C CYS A 484 -26.01 20.96 23.93
N HIS A 485 -24.82 20.60 23.45
CA HIS A 485 -23.57 21.00 24.09
C HIS A 485 -22.46 21.31 23.09
N ASP A 486 -21.95 22.55 23.16
CA ASP A 486 -20.77 23.07 22.44
C ASP A 486 -19.48 22.46 22.96
N LEU A 487 -18.45 22.49 22.14
CA LEU A 487 -17.13 21.94 22.39
C LEU A 487 -16.08 22.91 21.84
N PRO A 488 -14.85 22.91 22.39
CA PRO A 488 -13.73 23.69 21.85
C PRO A 488 -13.47 23.46 20.34
N GLU A 489 -13.93 22.31 19.83
CA GLU A 489 -14.16 22.01 18.41
C GLU A 489 -15.52 21.21 18.30
N GLY A 490 -16.68 21.84 17.98
CA GLY A 490 -17.96 21.15 17.62
C GLY A 490 -19.11 21.04 18.69
N TYR A 491 -20.11 20.10 18.58
CA TYR A 491 -21.28 19.94 19.55
C TYR A 491 -22.14 18.59 19.55
N HIS A 492 -23.09 18.24 20.50
CA HIS A 492 -23.98 16.95 20.55
C HIS A 492 -25.29 16.81 21.51
N CYS A 493 -26.23 15.75 21.44
CA CYS A 493 -27.57 15.49 22.24
C CYS A 493 -28.36 14.09 22.48
N THR A 494 -29.17 13.79 23.59
CA THR A 494 -29.96 12.46 23.91
C THR A 494 -31.08 12.26 25.09
N CYS A 495 -31.94 11.16 25.18
CA CYS A 495 -33.11 10.81 26.17
C CYS A 495 -32.98 9.63 27.25
N LYS A 496 -34.03 9.23 28.07
CA LYS A 496 -33.94 8.31 29.28
C LYS A 496 -35.05 7.20 29.45
N GLN A 497 -34.84 5.97 29.99
CA GLN A 497 -35.82 4.80 29.97
C GLN A 497 -36.62 4.48 31.30
N GLY A 498 -37.72 3.70 31.28
CA GLY A 498 -38.68 3.43 32.39
C GLY A 498 -39.81 4.42 32.31
N TYR A 499 -39.35 5.65 32.16
CA TYR A 499 -39.87 6.50 31.15
C TYR A 499 -39.58 5.89 29.75
N ILE A 500 -40.45 5.21 28.99
CA ILE A 500 -40.08 4.63 27.67
C ILE A 500 -40.00 5.66 26.54
N LEU A 501 -38.89 5.69 25.76
CA LEU A 501 -38.71 6.53 24.55
C LEU A 501 -39.88 6.32 23.60
N ASN A 502 -40.71 7.33 23.53
CA ASN A 502 -41.91 7.37 22.75
C ASN A 502 -41.50 7.45 21.28
N GLY A 503 -41.58 6.30 20.60
CA GLY A 503 -40.98 6.05 19.29
C GLY A 503 -41.52 6.88 18.11
N VAL A 504 -42.57 7.70 18.32
CA VAL A 504 -43.09 8.65 17.33
C VAL A 504 -42.50 10.06 17.52
N SER A 505 -42.06 10.40 18.73
CA SER A 505 -41.64 11.76 19.10
C SER A 505 -40.16 11.87 19.50
N GLY A 506 -39.52 10.77 19.89
CA GLY A 506 -38.11 10.76 20.33
C GLY A 506 -37.88 11.28 21.75
N GLN A 507 -38.85 11.13 22.68
CA GLN A 507 -38.85 11.59 24.10
C GLN A 507 -39.53 10.54 25.04
N CYS A 508 -39.30 10.37 26.37
CA CYS A 508 -39.62 9.08 27.10
C CYS A 508 -40.56 9.04 28.39
N GLU A 509 -41.46 8.02 28.75
CA GLU A 509 -42.39 7.82 30.00
C GLU A 509 -42.97 6.39 30.57
N PRO A 510 -43.33 6.11 31.91
CA PRO A 510 -43.75 4.79 32.57
C PRO A 510 -45.27 4.56 32.88
N VAL A 511 -45.74 3.33 33.22
CA VAL A 511 -47.20 2.95 33.15
C VAL A 511 -47.76 2.02 34.26
N CYS A 512 -48.99 2.21 34.85
CA CYS A 512 -49.70 1.34 35.87
C CYS A 512 -51.21 1.18 35.73
N ALA A 513 -51.71 -0.04 36.00
CA ALA A 513 -53.07 -0.47 35.66
C ALA A 513 -54.21 -0.03 36.61
N GLN A 514 -54.00 0.10 37.93
CA GLN A 514 -55.06 0.43 38.91
C GLN A 514 -55.21 1.96 39.15
N GLY A 515 -54.19 2.74 38.79
CA GLY A 515 -54.08 4.16 39.10
C GLY A 515 -53.67 4.42 40.56
N CYS A 516 -52.60 5.17 40.74
CA CYS A 516 -51.95 5.41 42.02
C CYS A 516 -51.98 6.90 42.31
N VAL A 517 -52.71 7.34 43.35
CA VAL A 517 -53.05 8.76 43.53
C VAL A 517 -51.89 9.58 44.12
N ASN A 518 -51.52 9.37 45.39
CA ASN A 518 -50.19 9.78 45.89
C ASN A 518 -49.30 8.56 46.13
N GLY A 519 -49.39 7.65 45.17
CA GLY A 519 -48.41 6.63 44.94
C GLY A 519 -48.03 6.74 43.49
N THR A 520 -46.78 6.54 43.15
CA THR A 520 -46.46 6.53 41.74
C THR A 520 -46.95 5.22 41.24
N CYS A 521 -47.36 5.29 39.98
CA CYS A 521 -46.99 4.20 39.18
C CYS A 521 -45.45 4.08 39.09
N VAL A 522 -44.84 3.48 40.09
CA VAL A 522 -43.39 3.19 40.08
C VAL A 522 -43.09 2.03 39.16
N SER A 523 -44.08 1.16 39.00
CA SER A 523 -44.00 0.01 38.13
C SER A 523 -45.41 -0.47 37.87
N PRO A 524 -45.69 -0.89 36.65
CA PRO A 524 -47.03 -1.25 36.25
C PRO A 524 -47.91 -1.99 37.27
N GLY A 525 -49.01 -1.34 37.67
CA GLY A 525 -50.08 -1.87 38.50
C GLY A 525 -49.93 -1.68 40.00
N VAL A 526 -48.77 -1.26 40.50
CA VAL A 526 -48.50 -1.16 41.94
C VAL A 526 -48.41 0.29 42.35
N CYS A 527 -49.30 0.67 43.25
CA CYS A 527 -49.29 1.96 43.90
C CYS A 527 -48.41 1.84 45.11
N GLN A 528 -47.12 2.02 44.88
CA GLN A 528 -46.24 2.31 45.98
C GLN A 528 -46.59 3.70 46.46
N CYS A 529 -47.26 3.75 47.60
CA CYS A 529 -47.55 5.01 48.24
C CYS A 529 -46.24 5.73 48.45
N HIS A 530 -46.21 6.97 48.00
CA HIS A 530 -45.04 7.78 48.18
C HIS A 530 -44.73 7.85 49.67
N PHE A 531 -43.44 7.90 49.98
CA PHE A 531 -42.96 7.92 51.34
C PHE A 531 -43.63 9.05 52.15
N GLY A 532 -44.09 8.75 53.37
CA GLY A 532 -44.91 9.68 54.14
C GLY A 532 -46.38 9.67 53.73
N PHE A 533 -46.85 8.69 52.95
CA PHE A 533 -48.27 8.51 52.63
C PHE A 533 -48.75 7.08 52.90
N VAL A 534 -49.97 6.93 53.41
CA VAL A 534 -50.54 5.64 53.86
C VAL A 534 -51.98 5.44 53.37
N GLY A 535 -52.34 4.19 53.01
CA GLY A 535 -53.68 3.77 52.54
C GLY A 535 -53.68 3.06 51.18
N ASP A 536 -54.77 2.35 50.83
CA ASP A 536 -54.82 1.42 49.68
C ASP A 536 -54.66 2.06 48.28
N ASN A 537 -54.94 3.36 48.14
CA ASN A 537 -54.65 4.17 46.94
C ASN A 537 -53.73 5.37 47.29
N CYS A 538 -53.00 5.26 48.40
CA CYS A 538 -51.92 6.17 48.74
C CYS A 538 -52.33 7.63 48.93
N SER A 539 -53.48 7.88 49.55
CA SER A 539 -54.10 9.20 49.52
C SER A 539 -53.80 10.10 50.73
N SER A 540 -53.18 9.59 51.81
CA SER A 540 -53.13 10.28 53.13
C SER A 540 -51.69 10.52 53.63
N GLU A 541 -51.31 11.72 54.08
CA GLU A 541 -49.91 12.15 54.40
C GLU A 541 -49.53 12.13 55.91
N CYS A 542 -48.25 11.87 56.21
CA CYS A 542 -47.60 11.78 57.53
C CYS A 542 -46.67 12.98 57.83
N LYS A 543 -46.60 13.47 59.08
CA LYS A 543 -45.84 14.69 59.47
C LYS A 543 -44.47 14.39 60.10
N CYS A 544 -43.61 13.74 59.34
CA CYS A 544 -42.30 13.27 59.83
C CYS A 544 -41.10 13.79 59.05
N ASN A 545 -41.16 15.08 58.68
CA ASN A 545 -40.25 15.71 57.71
C ASN A 545 -40.02 14.83 56.47
N LYS A 546 -41.00 14.01 56.06
CA LYS A 546 -40.88 13.04 54.96
C LYS A 546 -39.68 12.09 55.09
N HIS A 547 -39.29 11.74 56.33
CA HIS A 547 -38.28 10.72 56.65
C HIS A 547 -38.76 9.61 57.61
N SER A 548 -40.04 9.62 57.97
CA SER A 548 -40.68 8.46 58.59
C SER A 548 -42.12 8.28 58.12
N ASN A 549 -42.60 7.03 58.18
CA ASN A 549 -44.02 6.74 58.05
C ASN A 549 -44.68 6.83 59.41
N CYS A 550 -45.94 7.20 59.36
CA CYS A 550 -46.78 7.30 60.52
C CYS A 550 -47.59 6.01 60.71
N THR A 551 -48.04 5.75 61.94
CA THR A 551 -48.54 4.43 62.35
C THR A 551 -49.83 4.01 61.67
N SER A 552 -50.73 4.96 61.42
CA SER A 552 -51.95 4.76 60.64
C SER A 552 -52.46 6.12 60.17
N VAL A 553 -53.47 6.09 59.30
CA VAL A 553 -54.19 7.30 58.87
C VAL A 553 -54.69 8.13 60.07
N ASP A 554 -54.91 7.50 61.24
CA ASP A 554 -55.40 8.16 62.47
C ASP A 554 -54.32 8.84 63.33
N LYS A 555 -53.02 8.64 63.04
CA LYS A 555 -51.90 9.16 63.86
C LYS A 555 -50.71 9.65 63.01
N PRO A 556 -50.80 10.82 62.37
CA PRO A 556 -49.79 11.29 61.39
C PRO A 556 -48.50 11.90 61.99
N ASP A 557 -48.47 12.32 63.26
CA ASP A 557 -47.35 13.09 63.86
C ASP A 557 -46.32 12.24 64.61
N ILE A 558 -46.60 10.95 64.81
CA ILE A 558 -45.70 10.03 65.51
C ILE A 558 -44.90 9.27 64.46
N CYS A 559 -43.65 9.72 64.32
CA CYS A 559 -42.66 9.12 63.44
C CYS A 559 -42.20 7.83 64.08
N LEU A 560 -42.53 6.72 63.44
CA LEU A 560 -42.23 5.39 63.97
C LEU A 560 -40.73 5.18 64.12
N GLU A 561 -39.99 5.43 63.05
CA GLU A 561 -38.53 5.34 63.02
C GLU A 561 -37.98 6.30 61.98
N CYS A 562 -36.95 7.07 62.35
CA CYS A 562 -36.29 7.95 61.40
C CYS A 562 -35.44 7.15 60.43
N HIS A 563 -35.92 7.09 59.20
CA HIS A 563 -35.29 6.42 58.10
C HIS A 563 -34.43 7.42 57.30
N ASN A 564 -33.78 6.99 56.23
CA ASN A 564 -32.89 7.82 55.39
C ASN A 564 -31.66 8.39 56.12
N ASN A 565 -31.11 7.64 57.09
CA ASN A 565 -29.93 8.02 57.89
C ASN A 565 -30.08 9.35 58.64
N THR A 566 -31.34 9.70 58.88
CA THR A 566 -31.73 10.86 59.64
C THR A 566 -31.88 10.48 61.11
N GLN A 567 -31.76 11.47 61.96
CA GLN A 567 -31.90 11.37 63.41
C GLN A 567 -32.50 12.68 63.92
N GLY A 568 -33.15 12.62 65.08
CA GLY A 568 -33.95 13.71 65.60
C GLY A 568 -35.39 13.28 65.83
N ILE A 569 -36.18 14.12 66.50
CA ILE A 569 -37.54 13.77 66.93
C ILE A 569 -38.54 13.76 65.79
N HIS A 570 -38.27 14.55 64.76
CA HIS A 570 -39.04 14.59 63.52
C HIS A 570 -38.14 14.25 62.35
N CYS A 571 -37.02 13.56 62.60
CA CYS A 571 -36.08 13.10 61.60
C CYS A 571 -35.37 14.24 60.84
N GLU A 572 -34.90 15.26 61.56
CA GLU A 572 -34.45 16.54 61.01
C GLU A 572 -32.92 16.73 60.84
N LYS A 573 -32.06 15.81 61.33
CA LYS A 573 -30.59 15.88 61.19
C LYS A 573 -29.97 14.62 60.57
N CYS A 574 -28.77 14.71 60.00
CA CYS A 574 -28.01 13.54 59.53
C CYS A 574 -27.14 12.91 60.62
N LYS A 575 -27.05 11.58 60.62
CA LYS A 575 -26.15 10.81 61.49
C LYS A 575 -24.65 11.03 61.11
N PRO A 576 -23.68 10.81 62.02
CA PRO A 576 -22.24 10.85 61.70
C PRO A 576 -21.85 9.81 60.64
N LEU A 577 -20.87 10.13 59.80
CA LEU A 577 -20.54 9.36 58.59
C LEU A 577 -21.65 9.32 57.54
N PHE A 578 -22.67 10.17 57.66
CA PHE A 578 -23.65 10.43 56.61
C PHE A 578 -23.59 11.92 56.26
N VAL A 579 -23.91 12.29 55.02
CA VAL A 579 -23.75 13.66 54.51
C VAL A 579 -25.08 14.17 54.00
N GLY A 580 -25.46 15.40 54.34
CA GLY A 580 -26.65 16.04 53.77
C GLY A 580 -27.45 16.90 54.75
N SER A 581 -28.75 17.03 54.53
CA SER A 581 -29.69 17.79 55.39
C SER A 581 -31.04 17.07 55.41
N ALA A 582 -31.69 16.95 56.57
CA ALA A 582 -32.86 16.07 56.74
C ALA A 582 -34.21 16.79 56.93
N VAL A 583 -34.27 18.12 56.81
CA VAL A 583 -35.53 18.88 56.97
C VAL A 583 -36.38 18.79 55.70
N ASP A 584 -37.72 18.78 55.83
CA ASP A 584 -38.70 18.79 54.72
C ASP A 584 -38.48 17.73 53.62
N GLY A 585 -37.89 16.58 53.98
CA GLY A 585 -37.61 15.48 53.05
C GLY A 585 -36.19 15.48 52.47
N GLY A 586 -35.27 16.32 52.97
CA GLY A 586 -33.86 16.33 52.51
C GLY A 586 -33.08 15.04 52.83
N SER A 587 -32.08 14.65 52.05
CA SER A 587 -31.43 13.33 52.19
C SER A 587 -30.14 13.33 53.04
N CYS A 588 -29.83 12.18 53.67
CA CYS A 588 -28.54 11.90 54.34
C CYS A 588 -27.89 10.63 53.78
N ARG A 589 -26.78 10.77 53.06
CA ARG A 589 -26.10 9.66 52.35
C ARG A 589 -24.88 9.12 53.10
N PRO A 590 -24.63 7.80 53.20
CA PRO A 590 -23.45 7.25 53.87
C PRO A 590 -22.16 7.75 53.21
N CYS A 591 -21.11 7.98 53.99
CA CYS A 591 -19.80 8.43 53.47
C CYS A 591 -19.25 7.46 52.46
N ARG A 592 -19.36 6.15 52.71
CA ARG A 592 -18.95 5.13 51.75
C ARG A 592 -19.62 5.31 50.40
N ASP A 593 -20.91 5.60 50.40
CA ASP A 593 -21.69 5.76 49.18
C ASP A 593 -21.43 7.12 48.52
N PHE A 594 -21.28 8.16 49.35
CA PHE A 594 -20.83 9.47 48.91
C PHE A 594 -19.45 9.40 48.24
N CYS A 595 -18.56 8.55 48.75
CA CYS A 595 -17.22 8.29 48.25
C CYS A 595 -17.14 7.11 47.25
N ARG A 596 -18.27 6.73 46.63
CA ARG A 596 -18.39 5.66 45.61
C ARG A 596 -17.79 4.28 45.99
N GLY A 597 -17.85 3.90 47.26
CA GLY A 597 -17.31 2.64 47.78
C GLY A 597 -15.78 2.60 47.88
N ASN A 598 -15.13 3.70 47.52
CA ASN A 598 -13.68 3.82 47.41
C ASN A 598 -13.05 4.60 48.56
N GLY A 599 -13.84 5.27 49.38
CA GLY A 599 -13.44 5.85 50.66
C GLY A 599 -14.50 5.54 51.70
N MET A 600 -14.13 5.27 52.95
CA MET A 600 -15.10 4.92 54.01
C MET A 600 -15.49 6.10 54.88
N VAL A 601 -14.71 7.18 54.83
CA VAL A 601 -14.80 8.31 55.76
C VAL A 601 -14.91 9.61 54.98
N CYS A 602 -15.80 10.48 55.44
CA CYS A 602 -15.98 11.81 54.90
C CYS A 602 -16.28 12.81 56.02
N LEU A 603 -15.76 14.02 55.87
CA LEU A 603 -15.75 15.07 56.88
C LEU A 603 -16.13 16.40 56.25
N SER A 604 -16.70 17.35 57.02
CA SER A 604 -16.80 18.72 56.51
C SER A 604 -15.41 19.29 56.25
N ARG A 605 -15.26 20.26 55.36
CA ARG A 605 -13.98 20.82 54.94
C ARG A 605 -13.23 21.38 56.15
N ASP A 606 -13.94 21.98 57.09
CA ASP A 606 -13.36 22.45 58.35
C ASP A 606 -12.90 21.31 59.25
N GLN A 607 -13.65 20.21 59.34
CA GLN A 607 -13.27 18.99 60.08
C GLN A 607 -12.13 18.23 59.38
N TYR A 608 -12.08 18.25 58.05
CA TYR A 608 -11.03 17.64 57.23
C TYR A 608 -9.72 18.42 57.37
N ASN A 609 -9.78 19.75 57.32
CA ASN A 609 -8.62 20.62 57.55
C ASN A 609 -8.09 20.44 59.00
N LYS A 610 -8.99 20.35 60.00
CA LYS A 610 -8.61 20.04 61.38
C LYS A 610 -7.97 18.65 61.53
N ALA A 611 -8.43 17.66 60.77
CA ALA A 611 -7.83 16.32 60.74
C ALA A 611 -6.48 16.26 60.01
N LEU A 612 -6.26 17.13 59.02
CA LEU A 612 -4.96 17.31 58.34
C LEU A 612 -3.95 18.05 59.23
N GLU A 613 -4.40 19.08 59.96
CA GLU A 613 -3.55 19.92 60.82
C GLU A 613 -3.17 19.23 62.14
N ASN A 614 -4.05 18.41 62.73
CA ASN A 614 -3.78 17.75 64.02
C ASN A 614 -4.31 16.30 64.11
N PRO A 615 -3.64 15.35 63.42
CA PRO A 615 -4.15 13.98 63.20
C PRO A 615 -4.32 13.13 64.48
N HIS A 616 -3.58 13.43 65.56
CA HIS A 616 -3.63 12.66 66.81
C HIS A 616 -4.87 12.96 67.68
N HIS A 617 -5.39 14.18 67.62
CA HIS A 617 -6.60 14.57 68.37
C HIS A 617 -7.88 14.36 67.57
N PHE A 618 -7.79 14.39 66.24
CA PHE A 618 -8.90 14.17 65.31
C PHE A 618 -8.60 12.99 64.38
N PRO A 619 -8.51 11.75 64.93
CA PRO A 619 -8.17 10.58 64.15
C PRO A 619 -9.28 10.24 63.15
N VAL A 620 -8.90 10.06 61.88
CA VAL A 620 -9.78 9.71 60.76
C VAL A 620 -10.36 8.29 60.91
N ASP A 621 -9.72 7.42 61.67
CA ASP A 621 -10.23 6.06 61.92
C ASP A 621 -11.30 5.99 63.02
N ALA A 622 -11.53 7.07 63.79
CA ALA A 622 -12.48 7.10 64.90
C ALA A 622 -13.40 8.34 64.87
N VAL A 623 -13.92 8.66 63.69
CA VAL A 623 -14.73 9.86 63.42
C VAL A 623 -16.00 9.97 64.27
N GLU A 624 -16.71 8.88 64.53
CA GLU A 624 -17.99 8.87 65.26
C GLU A 624 -17.88 9.34 66.72
N LYS A 625 -16.67 9.35 67.30
CA LYS A 625 -16.46 9.77 68.70
C LYS A 625 -16.46 11.28 68.90
N TRP A 626 -16.23 12.04 67.82
CA TRP A 626 -16.04 13.49 67.89
C TRP A 626 -16.86 14.26 66.84
N VAL A 627 -17.46 13.55 65.87
CA VAL A 627 -18.44 14.09 64.92
C VAL A 627 -19.83 13.59 65.33
N PHE A 628 -20.72 14.50 65.72
CA PHE A 628 -22.07 14.18 66.23
C PHE A 628 -23.17 14.30 65.16
N GLU A 629 -22.89 15.03 64.09
CA GLU A 629 -23.77 15.19 62.95
C GLU A 629 -22.97 15.09 61.67
N GLY A 630 -23.66 14.57 60.66
CA GLY A 630 -23.15 14.50 59.31
C GLY A 630 -22.84 15.88 58.74
N PRO A 631 -21.71 16.06 58.03
CA PRO A 631 -21.47 17.30 57.32
C PRO A 631 -22.50 17.49 56.20
N THR A 632 -22.74 18.73 55.80
CA THR A 632 -23.60 19.01 54.65
C THR A 632 -22.88 18.70 53.33
N GLU A 633 -23.63 18.51 52.24
CA GLU A 633 -23.02 18.13 50.97
C GLU A 633 -21.98 19.12 50.43
N ASN A 634 -22.19 20.42 50.66
CA ASN A 634 -21.36 21.49 50.10
C ASN A 634 -20.00 21.61 50.79
N ASN A 635 -19.87 21.05 51.99
CA ASN A 635 -18.62 21.06 52.71
C ASN A 635 -18.01 19.67 52.89
N ALA A 636 -18.61 18.58 52.41
CA ALA A 636 -18.09 17.23 52.66
C ALA A 636 -16.94 16.80 51.72
N VAL A 637 -15.89 16.18 52.27
CA VAL A 637 -14.69 15.69 51.57
C VAL A 637 -14.40 14.24 51.94
N CYS A 638 -14.16 13.37 50.94
CA CYS A 638 -13.80 11.97 51.10
C CYS A 638 -12.29 11.76 51.31
N VAL A 639 -11.95 10.88 52.25
CA VAL A 639 -10.56 10.66 52.65
C VAL A 639 -10.05 9.30 52.16
N ASN A 640 -8.85 9.27 51.55
CA ASN A 640 -8.13 8.07 51.08
C ASN A 640 -8.89 7.18 50.07
N CYS A 641 -8.94 7.60 48.81
CA CYS A 641 -9.56 6.84 47.70
C CYS A 641 -8.78 5.56 47.33
N GLN A 642 -9.46 4.41 47.31
CA GLN A 642 -8.91 3.07 47.02
C GLN A 642 -9.38 2.53 45.65
N ASN A 643 -8.93 1.33 45.23
CA ASN A 643 -9.31 0.66 43.96
C ASN A 643 -9.03 1.47 42.69
N ASN A 644 -7.85 2.10 42.60
CA ASN A 644 -7.46 2.94 41.47
C ASN A 644 -8.45 4.09 41.22
N SER A 645 -9.10 4.63 42.27
CA SER A 645 -10.02 5.76 42.18
C SER A 645 -9.43 7.09 42.66
N VAL A 646 -10.04 8.22 42.27
CA VAL A 646 -9.56 9.59 42.52
C VAL A 646 -10.72 10.61 42.63
N GLY A 647 -10.50 11.72 43.36
CA GLY A 647 -11.42 12.87 43.50
C GLY A 647 -11.86 13.19 44.94
N ASP A 648 -12.47 14.36 45.18
CA ASP A 648 -13.01 14.77 46.50
C ASP A 648 -14.14 13.83 46.98
N LYS A 649 -14.68 12.99 46.09
CA LYS A 649 -15.67 11.93 46.34
C LYS A 649 -15.20 10.55 45.85
N CYS A 650 -13.91 10.37 45.57
CA CYS A 650 -13.34 9.13 45.03
C CYS A 650 -14.09 8.56 43.81
N GLU A 651 -14.57 9.46 42.97
CA GLU A 651 -15.57 9.18 41.96
C GLU A 651 -15.02 8.63 40.65
N GLY A 652 -13.79 8.98 40.31
CA GLY A 652 -13.18 8.66 39.03
C GLY A 652 -12.31 7.42 39.13
N CYS A 653 -12.33 6.55 38.13
CA CYS A 653 -11.30 5.55 37.95
C CYS A 653 -10.07 6.19 37.28
N ARG A 654 -8.88 5.69 37.60
CA ARG A 654 -7.66 6.04 36.86
C ARG A 654 -7.79 5.59 35.39
N ARG A 655 -7.19 6.37 34.48
CA ARG A 655 -7.18 6.07 33.04
C ARG A 655 -6.79 4.61 32.75
N GLY A 656 -7.50 3.97 31.82
CA GLY A 656 -7.29 2.56 31.42
C GLY A 656 -8.15 1.55 32.20
N TYR A 657 -8.95 2.04 33.15
CA TYR A 657 -9.90 1.26 33.92
C TYR A 657 -11.27 1.90 33.83
N PHE A 658 -12.29 1.07 33.76
CA PHE A 658 -13.68 1.48 33.71
C PHE A 658 -14.44 0.86 34.87
N LEU A 659 -15.53 1.51 35.26
CA LEU A 659 -16.31 1.13 36.42
C LEU A 659 -17.28 0.00 36.05
N LEU A 660 -16.85 -1.25 36.19
CA LEU A 660 -17.71 -2.41 36.03
C LEU A 660 -18.24 -2.83 37.41
N ASN A 661 -19.56 -2.74 37.60
CA ASN A 661 -20.24 -3.09 38.85
C ASN A 661 -19.65 -2.40 40.10
N GLY A 662 -19.28 -1.11 40.01
CA GLY A 662 -18.76 -0.32 41.13
C GLY A 662 -17.28 -0.55 41.46
N LYS A 663 -16.55 -1.29 40.62
CA LYS A 663 -15.10 -1.50 40.73
C LYS A 663 -14.43 -1.12 39.43
N CYS A 664 -13.22 -0.55 39.52
CA CYS A 664 -12.44 -0.19 38.35
C CYS A 664 -11.79 -1.47 37.75
N GLU A 665 -12.37 -2.00 36.67
CA GLU A 665 -11.89 -3.15 35.90
C GLU A 665 -11.09 -2.70 34.68
N LYS A 666 -10.17 -3.55 34.21
CA LYS A 666 -9.32 -3.21 33.07
C LYS A 666 -10.09 -3.34 31.76
N CYS A 667 -9.95 -2.34 30.88
CA CYS A 667 -10.51 -2.39 29.53
C CYS A 667 -9.98 -3.60 28.73
N GLN A 668 -10.86 -4.34 28.05
CA GLN A 668 -10.50 -5.56 27.31
C GLN A 668 -10.34 -5.29 25.80
N CYS A 669 -11.30 -4.60 25.19
CA CYS A 669 -11.31 -4.08 23.82
C CYS A 669 -10.82 -5.03 22.70
N ASN A 670 -10.84 -6.35 22.95
CA ASN A 670 -10.31 -7.40 22.08
C ASN A 670 -8.91 -7.13 21.49
N GLY A 671 -8.07 -6.34 22.18
CA GLY A 671 -6.73 -5.96 21.72
C GLY A 671 -6.69 -4.74 20.78
N HIS A 672 -7.82 -4.07 20.54
CA HIS A 672 -7.94 -2.93 19.64
C HIS A 672 -8.03 -1.57 20.35
N ALA A 673 -7.96 -1.54 21.68
CA ALA A 673 -7.74 -0.32 22.49
C ALA A 673 -7.29 -0.65 23.93
N ASP A 674 -6.64 0.30 24.60
CA ASP A 674 -6.14 0.15 25.98
C ASP A 674 -6.93 0.95 27.03
N THR A 675 -7.62 1.97 26.55
CA THR A 675 -8.53 2.77 27.34
C THR A 675 -9.93 2.50 26.85
N CYS A 676 -10.88 2.68 27.73
CA CYS A 676 -12.27 2.61 27.40
C CYS A 676 -12.99 3.66 28.23
N GLU A 677 -14.17 4.00 27.75
CA GLU A 677 -15.10 4.85 28.45
C GLU A 677 -15.35 4.30 29.85
N PRO A 678 -15.73 5.16 30.81
CA PRO A 678 -15.96 4.76 32.20
C PRO A 678 -16.98 3.62 32.39
N ASP A 679 -17.80 3.30 31.38
CA ASP A 679 -18.79 2.21 31.36
C ASP A 679 -18.27 0.92 30.70
N GLY A 680 -17.08 0.96 30.10
CA GLY A 680 -16.49 -0.13 29.33
C GLY A 680 -17.33 -0.58 28.14
N SER A 681 -18.15 0.27 27.55
CA SER A 681 -18.79 -0.03 26.25
C SER A 681 -18.09 0.68 25.10
N GLY A 682 -17.52 1.86 25.38
CA GLY A 682 -16.77 2.66 24.43
C GLY A 682 -15.28 2.38 24.49
N CYS A 683 -14.80 1.43 23.70
CA CYS A 683 -13.38 1.42 23.35
C CYS A 683 -13.18 2.34 22.14
N PRO A 684 -12.11 3.15 22.07
CA PRO A 684 -11.68 3.79 20.84
C PRO A 684 -11.13 2.71 19.89
N CYS A 685 -12.02 1.84 19.40
CA CYS A 685 -11.73 0.66 18.62
C CYS A 685 -10.91 1.04 17.39
N GLN A 686 -9.65 0.59 17.39
CA GLN A 686 -8.75 0.75 16.26
C GLN A 686 -8.91 -0.40 15.26
N ASN A 687 -8.19 -0.33 14.16
CA ASN A 687 -8.12 -1.40 13.14
C ASN A 687 -9.47 -1.77 12.49
N ASN A 688 -10.33 -0.78 12.25
CA ASN A 688 -11.61 -0.93 11.55
C ASN A 688 -12.60 -1.90 12.24
N THR A 689 -12.38 -2.11 13.53
CA THR A 689 -13.32 -2.80 14.40
C THR A 689 -14.33 -1.79 14.94
N GLU A 690 -15.52 -2.29 15.22
CA GLU A 690 -16.56 -1.59 15.93
C GLU A 690 -17.09 -2.52 17.02
N THR A 691 -17.47 -1.91 18.13
CA THR A 691 -18.35 -2.58 19.08
C THR A 691 -19.71 -2.67 18.41
N SER A 692 -20.19 -3.90 18.17
CA SER A 692 -21.56 -4.10 17.70
C SER A 692 -22.53 -3.43 18.67
N SER A 693 -23.68 -2.95 18.16
CA SER A 693 -24.70 -2.28 18.96
C SER A 693 -25.32 -3.25 19.99
N CYS A 694 -24.60 -3.54 21.05
CA CYS A 694 -25.07 -4.26 22.23
C CYS A 694 -26.21 -3.48 22.93
N LEU A 695 -26.33 -2.18 22.60
CA LEU A 695 -27.29 -1.25 23.13
C LEU A 695 -28.68 -1.37 22.49
N SER A 696 -28.79 -2.04 21.33
CA SER A 696 -30.07 -2.27 20.62
C SER A 696 -30.73 -3.62 20.89
N SER A 697 -30.07 -4.55 21.59
CA SER A 697 -30.66 -5.83 22.01
C SER A 697 -31.43 -5.74 23.35
N PRO A 698 -32.35 -6.67 23.64
CA PRO A 698 -33.12 -6.68 24.89
C PRO A 698 -32.22 -6.75 26.14
N GLN A 699 -32.68 -6.18 27.26
CA GLN A 699 -31.91 -5.88 28.49
C GLN A 699 -31.01 -6.99 29.07
N ASN A 700 -31.23 -8.27 28.76
CA ASN A 700 -30.39 -9.38 29.24
C ASN A 700 -29.01 -9.44 28.58
N ASP A 701 -28.85 -8.91 27.35
CA ASP A 701 -27.59 -8.95 26.60
C ASP A 701 -26.67 -7.74 26.87
N ARG A 702 -27.17 -6.67 27.51
CA ARG A 702 -26.36 -5.49 27.87
C ARG A 702 -25.31 -5.77 28.94
N LYS A 703 -25.54 -6.78 29.79
CA LYS A 703 -24.64 -7.14 30.91
C LYS A 703 -23.29 -7.65 30.41
N ASP A 704 -23.24 -8.15 29.18
CA ASP A 704 -22.05 -8.66 28.51
C ASP A 704 -21.57 -7.71 27.40
N CYS A 705 -22.03 -6.45 27.35
CA CYS A 705 -21.59 -5.50 26.32
C CYS A 705 -20.08 -5.23 26.37
N TYR A 706 -19.49 -5.26 27.57
CA TYR A 706 -18.04 -5.19 27.75
C TYR A 706 -17.30 -6.36 27.06
N ARG A 707 -17.99 -7.46 26.70
CA ARG A 707 -17.45 -8.60 25.91
C ARG A 707 -17.56 -8.39 24.40
N GLN A 708 -18.42 -7.47 23.96
CA GLN A 708 -18.64 -7.12 22.55
C GLN A 708 -17.74 -5.96 22.09
N GLN A 709 -16.89 -5.44 22.98
CA GLN A 709 -15.97 -4.34 22.70
C GLN A 709 -15.09 -4.64 21.48
N CYS A 710 -15.22 -3.89 20.40
CA CYS A 710 -14.44 -4.08 19.16
C CYS A 710 -14.59 -5.48 18.52
N ALA A 711 -15.71 -6.17 18.76
CA ALA A 711 -15.93 -7.56 18.33
C ALA A 711 -16.55 -7.73 16.93
N LYS A 712 -16.89 -6.63 16.24
CA LYS A 712 -17.47 -6.64 14.89
C LYS A 712 -16.63 -5.79 13.94
N CYS A 713 -16.63 -6.11 12.66
CA CYS A 713 -16.03 -5.26 11.63
C CYS A 713 -17.00 -4.16 11.19
N LYS A 714 -16.46 -2.96 10.89
CA LYS A 714 -17.24 -1.84 10.32
C LYS A 714 -17.83 -2.22 8.96
N ASP A 715 -18.93 -1.56 8.59
CA ASP A 715 -19.57 -1.75 7.29
C ASP A 715 -18.56 -1.45 6.16
N SER A 716 -18.27 -2.44 5.30
CA SER A 716 -17.19 -2.52 4.27
C SER A 716 -15.92 -3.30 4.65
N PHE A 717 -15.89 -3.89 5.86
CA PHE A 717 -14.80 -4.75 6.30
C PHE A 717 -15.33 -6.14 6.66
N ASN A 718 -14.59 -7.17 6.24
CA ASN A 718 -14.94 -8.57 6.43
C ASN A 718 -13.91 -9.22 7.36
N GLY A 719 -14.35 -10.11 8.24
CA GLY A 719 -13.48 -10.82 9.18
C GLY A 719 -14.16 -11.05 10.52
N ASN A 720 -13.41 -11.61 11.46
CA ASN A 720 -13.87 -11.89 12.81
C ASN A 720 -12.82 -11.34 13.81
N PRO A 721 -12.99 -10.13 14.36
CA PRO A 721 -11.94 -9.44 15.13
C PRO A 721 -11.84 -9.85 16.60
N VAL A 722 -12.33 -11.05 16.95
CA VAL A 722 -12.27 -11.55 18.32
C VAL A 722 -10.89 -12.17 18.58
N ASN A 723 -10.38 -12.05 19.82
CA ASN A 723 -9.06 -12.57 20.23
C ASN A 723 -7.86 -11.98 19.44
N GLY A 724 -7.91 -10.69 19.08
CA GLY A 724 -6.81 -10.00 18.39
C GLY A 724 -6.70 -10.29 16.89
N ARG A 725 -7.73 -10.92 16.31
CA ARG A 725 -7.90 -11.07 14.86
C ARG A 725 -8.34 -9.76 14.22
N GLN A 726 -8.29 -9.69 12.89
CA GLN A 726 -8.36 -8.40 12.17
C GLN A 726 -9.56 -8.31 11.23
N CYS A 727 -9.98 -7.08 10.94
CA CYS A 727 -11.00 -6.76 9.95
C CYS A 727 -10.34 -6.32 8.64
N TYR A 728 -10.68 -7.00 7.54
CA TYR A 728 -10.08 -6.81 6.23
C TYR A 728 -10.98 -5.93 5.38
N ARG A 729 -10.43 -4.86 4.79
CA ARG A 729 -11.20 -4.02 3.87
C ARG A 729 -11.52 -4.81 2.60
N GLN A 730 -12.79 -4.87 2.25
CA GLN A 730 -13.18 -5.45 0.97
C GLN A 730 -12.82 -4.49 -0.17
N PHE A 731 -12.11 -5.01 -1.18
CA PHE A 731 -11.89 -4.30 -2.43
C PHE A 731 -12.53 -5.03 -3.61
N ASN A 732 -13.01 -4.25 -4.59
CA ASN A 732 -13.64 -4.76 -5.80
C ASN A 732 -12.70 -4.63 -7.00
N VAL A 733 -13.00 -5.36 -8.07
CA VAL A 733 -12.31 -5.21 -9.36
C VAL A 733 -12.42 -3.75 -9.83
N ASP A 734 -11.32 -3.20 -10.35
CA ASP A 734 -11.21 -1.81 -10.87
C ASP A 734 -11.39 -0.68 -9.84
N SER A 735 -11.19 -0.95 -8.55
CA SER A 735 -11.17 0.11 -7.52
C SER A 735 -9.79 0.27 -6.89
N GLU A 736 -9.34 1.51 -6.80
CA GLU A 736 -8.02 1.89 -6.27
C GLU A 736 -8.13 2.14 -4.76
N PHE A 737 -7.15 1.64 -4.00
CA PHE A 737 -7.10 1.78 -2.55
C PHE A 737 -5.67 2.18 -2.13
N CYS A 738 -5.58 3.02 -1.11
CA CYS A 738 -4.31 3.48 -0.55
C CYS A 738 -3.99 2.71 0.73
N PHE A 739 -2.74 2.72 1.17
CA PHE A 739 -2.33 2.09 2.43
C PHE A 739 -2.74 2.85 3.69
N ASP A 740 -3.52 3.92 3.58
CA ASP A 740 -4.14 4.58 4.73
C ASP A 740 -5.65 4.28 4.74
N PRO A 741 -6.19 3.62 5.78
CA PRO A 741 -7.61 3.28 5.85
C PRO A 741 -8.55 4.50 5.83
N THR A 742 -8.05 5.70 6.15
CA THR A 742 -8.80 6.95 6.26
C THR A 742 -8.86 7.79 4.97
N SER A 743 -7.91 7.63 4.04
CA SER A 743 -7.77 8.48 2.85
C SER A 743 -8.32 7.86 1.55
N GLN A 744 -9.20 6.87 1.67
CA GLN A 744 -9.56 5.96 0.56
C GLN A 744 -10.42 6.58 -0.53
N THR A 745 -11.04 7.70 -0.20
CA THR A 745 -11.78 8.52 -1.16
C THR A 745 -10.85 9.42 -1.97
N ASN A 746 -9.56 9.57 -1.60
CA ASN A 746 -8.57 10.46 -2.24
C ASN A 746 -7.12 9.98 -2.00
N CYS A 747 -6.76 8.83 -2.57
CA CYS A 747 -5.45 8.20 -2.37
C CYS A 747 -4.25 8.96 -2.94
N PHE A 748 -4.47 10.00 -3.77
CA PHE A 748 -3.42 10.59 -4.60
C PHE A 748 -3.39 12.14 -4.58
N HIS A 749 -3.94 12.77 -3.52
CA HIS A 749 -3.97 14.23 -3.39
C HIS A 749 -3.43 14.70 -2.04
N ASP A 750 -2.41 15.56 -2.05
CA ASP A 750 -1.90 16.26 -0.86
C ASP A 750 -2.97 17.21 -0.28
N PRO A 751 -3.09 17.35 1.05
CA PRO A 751 -2.10 16.97 2.08
C PRO A 751 -2.38 15.61 2.75
N THR A 752 -3.38 14.87 2.27
CA THR A 752 -3.86 13.63 2.93
C THR A 752 -3.13 12.37 2.47
N ILE A 753 -2.07 12.51 1.67
CA ILE A 753 -1.16 11.42 1.36
C ILE A 753 -0.40 11.08 2.65
N ARG A 754 -0.96 10.15 3.41
CA ARG A 754 -0.29 9.58 4.56
C ARG A 754 0.35 8.27 4.12
N ASN A 755 1.67 8.30 4.05
CA ASN A 755 2.45 7.09 3.88
C ASN A 755 2.12 6.13 5.03
N LEU A 756 2.07 4.83 4.73
CA LEU A 756 2.01 3.82 5.77
C LEU A 756 3.22 4.02 6.68
N PRO A 757 3.04 4.34 7.98
CA PRO A 757 4.15 4.50 8.90
C PRO A 757 4.98 3.21 8.97
N LYS A 758 6.28 3.35 9.22
CA LYS A 758 7.18 2.21 9.34
C LYS A 758 6.64 1.22 10.39
N ASP A 759 6.69 -0.06 10.05
CA ASP A 759 6.27 -1.17 10.91
C ASP A 759 4.77 -1.16 11.30
N ARG A 760 3.92 -0.49 10.50
CA ARG A 760 2.45 -0.53 10.62
C ARG A 760 1.83 -1.47 9.57
N THR A 761 0.80 -2.21 9.95
CA THR A 761 0.11 -3.16 9.06
C THR A 761 -1.27 -2.65 8.63
N VAL A 762 -1.69 -2.97 7.41
CA VAL A 762 -3.05 -2.75 6.87
C VAL A 762 -3.64 -4.03 6.27
N PHE A 763 -4.96 -4.13 6.24
CA PHE A 763 -5.68 -5.38 5.93
C PHE A 763 -6.68 -5.19 4.79
N PHE A 764 -6.58 -6.05 3.77
CA PHE A 764 -7.44 -6.06 2.60
C PHE A 764 -7.91 -7.48 2.27
N ALA A 765 -9.11 -7.61 1.71
CA ALA A 765 -9.69 -8.87 1.26
C ALA A 765 -10.36 -8.70 -0.12
N ALA A 766 -10.01 -9.59 -1.05
CA ALA A 766 -10.72 -9.74 -2.31
C ALA A 766 -11.86 -10.75 -2.13
N GLN A 767 -13.07 -10.41 -2.58
CA GLN A 767 -14.19 -11.36 -2.61
C GLN A 767 -14.66 -11.55 -4.05
N PRO A 768 -14.21 -12.60 -4.75
CA PRO A 768 -14.60 -12.83 -6.13
C PRO A 768 -16.09 -13.21 -6.19
N LYS A 769 -16.80 -12.69 -7.20
CA LYS A 769 -18.23 -13.04 -7.42
C LYS A 769 -18.42 -14.46 -7.98
N PHE A 770 -17.36 -15.05 -8.54
CA PHE A 770 -17.35 -16.39 -9.13
C PHE A 770 -16.18 -17.19 -8.57
N THR A 771 -16.29 -18.52 -8.51
CA THR A 771 -15.26 -19.39 -7.89
C THR A 771 -14.14 -19.81 -8.85
N ASN A 772 -14.29 -19.55 -10.16
CA ASN A 772 -13.36 -19.96 -11.21
C ASN A 772 -12.77 -18.73 -11.93
N VAL A 773 -12.09 -17.86 -11.18
CA VAL A 773 -11.49 -16.63 -11.71
C VAL A 773 -10.09 -16.47 -11.16
N ASP A 774 -9.14 -16.19 -12.04
CA ASP A 774 -7.78 -15.79 -11.67
C ASP A 774 -7.81 -14.37 -11.11
N ILE A 775 -7.38 -14.22 -9.86
CA ILE A 775 -7.37 -12.93 -9.17
C ILE A 775 -5.95 -12.38 -9.25
N ARG A 776 -5.81 -11.28 -9.98
CA ARG A 776 -4.57 -10.50 -9.99
C ARG A 776 -4.75 -9.25 -9.13
N VAL A 777 -3.90 -9.13 -8.12
CA VAL A 777 -3.82 -7.95 -7.25
C VAL A 777 -2.56 -7.19 -7.62
N THR A 778 -2.71 -5.92 -8.01
CA THR A 778 -1.56 -5.05 -8.21
C THR A 778 -1.44 -4.07 -7.05
N ILE A 779 -0.20 -3.88 -6.59
CA ILE A 779 0.14 -2.99 -5.49
C ILE A 779 1.18 -2.00 -6.02
N ASP A 780 0.78 -0.74 -6.17
CA ASP A 780 1.67 0.34 -6.57
C ASP A 780 2.15 1.12 -5.34
N VAL A 781 3.47 1.20 -5.15
CA VAL A 781 4.08 1.87 -4.00
C VAL A 781 4.81 3.10 -4.54
N THR A 782 4.38 4.30 -4.13
CA THR A 782 4.94 5.55 -4.67
C THR A 782 6.19 6.02 -3.91
N PHE A 783 6.29 5.68 -2.60
CA PHE A 783 7.44 5.95 -1.71
C PHE A 783 7.50 4.92 -0.55
N GLY A 784 8.66 4.33 -0.23
CA GLY A 784 8.85 3.38 0.92
C GLY A 784 8.73 1.88 0.60
N GLU A 785 8.67 0.99 1.60
CA GLU A 785 8.52 -0.48 1.46
C GLU A 785 7.38 -1.03 2.31
N VAL A 786 6.71 -2.09 1.84
CA VAL A 786 5.63 -2.83 2.52
C VAL A 786 5.85 -4.35 2.44
N GLU A 787 5.55 -5.06 3.52
CA GLU A 787 5.47 -6.52 3.53
C GLU A 787 4.01 -6.96 3.31
N VAL A 788 3.78 -7.94 2.43
CA VAL A 788 2.47 -8.41 2.02
C VAL A 788 2.29 -9.86 2.45
N TYR A 789 1.18 -10.14 3.16
CA TYR A 789 0.81 -11.49 3.60
C TYR A 789 -0.52 -11.87 2.96
N VAL A 790 -0.61 -13.06 2.36
CA VAL A 790 -1.80 -13.54 1.66
C VAL A 790 -2.26 -14.88 2.22
N SER A 791 -3.55 -14.97 2.54
CA SER A 791 -4.22 -16.20 2.97
C SER A 791 -5.61 -16.28 2.31
N ASN A 792 -6.14 -17.49 2.19
CA ASN A 792 -7.52 -17.74 1.77
C ASN A 792 -8.52 -17.71 2.94
N SER A 793 -8.06 -17.55 4.19
CA SER A 793 -8.89 -17.43 5.39
C SER A 793 -8.65 -16.09 6.09
N HIS A 794 -9.72 -15.50 6.63
CA HIS A 794 -9.64 -14.28 7.43
C HIS A 794 -9.16 -14.52 8.87
N ASP A 795 -9.14 -15.79 9.31
CA ASP A 795 -8.69 -16.20 10.65
C ASP A 795 -7.19 -16.54 10.71
N THR A 796 -6.41 -16.28 9.67
CA THR A 796 -5.00 -16.69 9.63
C THR A 796 -4.07 -15.76 10.40
N PHE A 797 -4.37 -14.46 10.46
CA PHE A 797 -3.43 -13.44 10.95
C PHE A 797 -3.92 -12.77 12.24
N ILE A 798 -3.05 -12.73 13.25
CA ILE A 798 -3.21 -11.98 14.50
C ILE A 798 -2.11 -10.92 14.56
N VAL A 799 -2.43 -9.68 14.90
CA VAL A 799 -1.44 -8.58 14.96
C VAL A 799 -1.34 -8.03 16.37
N ASP A 800 -0.12 -8.05 16.92
CA ASP A 800 0.22 -7.60 18.26
C ASP A 800 1.03 -6.31 18.17
N VAL A 801 0.65 -5.29 18.94
CA VAL A 801 1.20 -3.93 18.82
C VAL A 801 1.97 -3.59 20.09
N ASP A 802 3.26 -3.27 19.95
CA ASP A 802 4.08 -2.81 21.07
C ASP A 802 3.70 -1.36 21.43
N ARG A 803 3.31 -1.16 22.69
CA ARG A 803 2.76 0.11 23.21
C ARG A 803 3.79 1.24 23.30
N TYR A 804 5.07 0.92 23.43
CA TYR A 804 6.12 1.93 23.59
C TYR A 804 6.71 2.36 22.24
N THR A 805 6.71 1.45 21.26
CA THR A 805 7.34 1.66 19.95
C THR A 805 6.32 1.86 18.83
N GLY A 806 5.07 1.42 19.01
CA GLY A 806 4.02 1.46 17.99
C GLY A 806 4.19 0.43 16.87
N ILE A 807 5.13 -0.51 17.02
CA ILE A 807 5.49 -1.52 16.03
C ILE A 807 4.46 -2.65 16.03
N HIS A 808 3.97 -3.03 14.86
CA HIS A 808 3.05 -4.16 14.66
C HIS A 808 3.84 -5.45 14.39
N THR A 809 3.49 -6.53 15.08
CA THR A 809 4.06 -7.87 14.88
C THR A 809 2.96 -8.86 14.48
N ILE A 810 3.20 -9.64 13.42
CA ILE A 810 2.20 -10.57 12.86
C ILE A 810 2.46 -11.98 13.38
N LYS A 811 1.44 -12.59 13.99
CA LYS A 811 1.38 -14.01 14.39
C LYS A 811 0.46 -14.75 13.44
N ILE A 812 0.92 -15.89 12.94
CA ILE A 812 0.17 -16.75 12.01
C ILE A 812 -0.33 -17.96 12.80
N GLU A 813 -1.65 -18.19 12.83
CA GLU A 813 -2.23 -19.40 13.40
C GLU A 813 -2.53 -20.43 12.30
N ASP A 814 -1.99 -21.64 12.45
CA ASP A 814 -2.33 -22.78 11.60
C ASP A 814 -3.62 -23.45 12.13
N GLU A 815 -4.62 -23.61 11.26
CA GLU A 815 -5.89 -24.30 11.57
C GLU A 815 -5.73 -25.80 11.95
N SER A 816 -4.51 -26.34 11.92
CA SER A 816 -4.25 -27.75 12.23
C SER A 816 -4.21 -28.11 13.72
N ALA A 817 -4.24 -27.13 14.63
CA ALA A 817 -4.04 -27.38 16.07
C ALA A 817 -5.30 -27.39 16.95
N SER A 818 -6.49 -26.97 16.47
CA SER A 818 -7.69 -26.82 17.34
C SER A 818 -8.83 -27.81 17.09
N ARG A 819 -8.77 -28.67 16.07
CA ARG A 819 -9.75 -29.76 15.89
C ARG A 819 -9.25 -31.08 16.44
N GLY A 820 -9.49 -31.27 17.75
CA GLY A 820 -9.47 -32.59 18.36
C GLY A 820 -10.51 -33.52 17.71
N THR A 821 -10.04 -34.64 17.18
CA THR A 821 -10.74 -35.93 16.99
C THR A 821 -12.20 -35.89 16.54
N ALA A 822 -12.43 -35.92 15.21
CA ALA A 822 -13.58 -36.60 14.61
C ALA A 822 -13.22 -37.07 13.19
N ALA A 823 -13.47 -38.35 12.92
CA ALA A 823 -13.04 -39.06 11.73
C ALA A 823 -13.86 -38.73 10.47
N GLY A 824 -13.17 -38.74 9.31
CA GLY A 824 -13.71 -39.17 8.02
C GLY A 824 -14.37 -38.11 7.13
N ALA A 825 -13.58 -37.51 6.23
CA ALA A 825 -13.91 -37.23 4.81
C ALA A 825 -12.78 -36.40 4.18
N ASP A 826 -12.30 -36.81 3.00
CA ASP A 826 -11.39 -36.03 2.16
C ASP A 826 -11.93 -34.62 1.94
N LYS A 827 -11.21 -33.62 2.45
CA LYS A 827 -11.35 -32.23 2.05
C LYS A 827 -9.97 -31.59 2.08
N ASP A 828 -9.58 -31.07 0.92
CA ASP A 828 -8.35 -30.34 0.65
C ASP A 828 -7.99 -29.39 1.80
N SER A 829 -6.78 -29.54 2.32
CA SER A 829 -6.21 -28.61 3.31
C SER A 829 -5.90 -27.27 2.61
N PRO A 830 -6.22 -26.12 3.21
CA PRO A 830 -5.92 -24.83 2.61
C PRO A 830 -4.39 -24.61 2.53
N PRO A 831 -3.88 -23.92 1.50
CA PRO A 831 -2.46 -23.60 1.36
C PRO A 831 -1.98 -22.70 2.52
N SER A 832 -0.74 -22.92 2.96
CA SER A 832 -0.08 -22.09 3.98
C SER A 832 0.02 -20.62 3.53
N PRO A 833 -0.10 -19.66 4.47
CA PRO A 833 -0.03 -18.23 4.13
C PRO A 833 1.30 -17.83 3.50
N ILE A 834 1.23 -16.99 2.47
CA ILE A 834 2.37 -16.58 1.63
C ILE A 834 2.84 -15.18 2.07
N LYS A 835 4.15 -15.00 2.31
CA LYS A 835 4.79 -13.69 2.55
C LYS A 835 5.49 -13.20 1.29
N VAL A 836 5.19 -11.98 0.86
CA VAL A 836 5.74 -11.27 -0.31
C VAL A 836 6.17 -9.87 0.14
N PHE A 837 7.07 -9.19 -0.57
CA PHE A 837 7.50 -7.83 -0.25
C PHE A 837 7.13 -6.92 -1.45
N ALA A 838 6.70 -5.68 -1.22
CA ALA A 838 6.48 -4.65 -2.26
C ALA A 838 7.09 -3.31 -1.83
N ASN A 839 7.82 -2.59 -2.67
CA ASN A 839 8.53 -1.35 -2.32
C ASN A 839 8.38 -0.35 -3.46
N ALA A 840 8.47 0.96 -3.19
CA ALA A 840 8.50 2.06 -4.16
C ALA A 840 9.72 2.06 -5.08
N SER A 841 10.47 0.99 -4.94
CA SER A 841 11.87 0.84 -5.19
C SER A 841 12.32 -0.53 -4.62
N SER A 842 11.63 -1.61 -4.98
CA SER A 842 11.89 -3.04 -4.69
C SER A 842 12.65 -3.39 -3.40
N ASN A 843 11.93 -4.09 -2.54
CA ASN A 843 12.30 -4.93 -1.42
C ASN A 843 13.77 -5.00 -1.02
N LEU A 844 14.04 -4.86 0.27
CA LEU A 844 15.11 -5.62 0.91
C LEU A 844 14.75 -6.10 2.32
N GLY A 845 14.43 -7.40 2.37
CA GLY A 845 14.45 -8.17 3.60
C GLY A 845 15.86 -8.58 4.07
N GLY A 846 15.88 -9.10 5.29
CA GLY A 846 16.84 -10.09 5.75
C GLY A 846 16.45 -10.59 7.15
N PRO A 847 16.99 -11.72 7.64
CA PRO A 847 17.41 -12.95 6.97
C PRO A 847 16.42 -14.11 7.29
N VAL A 848 16.58 -15.29 6.69
CA VAL A 848 16.50 -16.64 7.33
C VAL A 848 16.36 -17.75 6.28
N LEU A 849 17.42 -18.58 6.27
CA LEU A 849 17.55 -20.03 6.02
C LEU A 849 16.78 -20.73 4.88
N SER A 850 17.60 -21.46 4.13
CA SER A 850 17.31 -22.47 3.11
C SER A 850 16.16 -23.41 3.43
N HIS A 851 15.20 -23.56 2.52
CA HIS A 851 14.72 -24.86 2.06
C HIS A 851 14.07 -24.73 0.66
N ASN A 852 14.26 -25.76 -0.16
CA ASN A 852 13.94 -25.86 -1.59
C ASN A 852 12.52 -25.39 -1.97
N PRO A 853 12.31 -24.81 -3.17
CA PRO A 853 10.96 -24.61 -3.71
C PRO A 853 10.34 -25.95 -4.09
N LEU A 854 9.27 -26.34 -3.40
CA LEU A 854 8.41 -27.44 -3.78
C LEU A 854 7.51 -27.00 -4.95
N GLN A 855 7.72 -27.64 -6.08
CA GLN A 855 6.92 -27.57 -7.29
C GLN A 855 5.62 -28.37 -7.06
N LEU A 856 4.45 -27.72 -7.07
CA LEU A 856 3.17 -28.44 -7.22
C LEU A 856 3.05 -28.87 -8.68
N GLN A 857 3.31 -30.16 -8.94
CA GLN A 857 3.01 -30.79 -10.23
C GLN A 857 1.50 -30.94 -10.38
N ALA A 858 0.89 -30.09 -11.22
CA ALA A 858 -0.33 -30.43 -11.92
C ALA A 858 0.03 -30.93 -13.33
N LYS A 859 -0.48 -32.11 -13.66
CA LYS A 859 -0.28 -32.83 -14.91
C LYS A 859 -0.89 -32.04 -16.09
N GLN A 860 -0.12 -31.83 -17.16
CA GLN A 860 -0.59 -31.31 -18.47
C GLN A 860 -1.38 -32.38 -19.26
N PRO A 861 -2.16 -32.04 -20.33
CA PRO A 861 -2.01 -30.87 -21.21
C PRO A 861 -3.31 -30.16 -21.70
N GLY A 862 -3.15 -28.89 -22.07
CA GLY A 862 -4.11 -28.13 -22.88
C GLY A 862 -3.74 -26.65 -22.85
N ALA A 863 -3.19 -26.14 -23.96
CA ALA A 863 -2.51 -24.85 -24.02
C ALA A 863 -3.44 -23.65 -23.79
N GLU A 864 -3.07 -22.78 -22.85
CA GLU A 864 -3.34 -21.34 -22.94
C GLU A 864 -2.31 -20.57 -22.09
N ARG A 865 -1.79 -19.48 -22.66
CA ARG A 865 -0.66 -18.70 -22.15
C ARG A 865 -1.18 -17.69 -21.13
N GLU A 866 -0.74 -17.80 -19.88
CA GLU A 866 -0.80 -16.71 -18.90
C GLU A 866 0.03 -15.54 -19.40
N ILE A 867 -0.60 -14.37 -19.48
CA ILE A 867 0.06 -13.08 -19.67
C ILE A 867 0.14 -12.44 -18.28
N SER A 868 1.30 -12.56 -17.66
CA SER A 868 1.65 -11.83 -16.45
C SER A 868 2.02 -10.40 -16.86
N HIS A 869 1.12 -9.42 -16.70
CA HIS A 869 1.59 -8.05 -16.62
C HIS A 869 2.02 -7.76 -15.16
N PHE A 870 2.93 -6.80 -15.00
CA PHE A 870 3.25 -6.12 -13.75
C PHE A 870 2.85 -4.65 -13.91
N LEU A 871 2.47 -4.04 -12.78
CA LEU A 871 1.84 -2.73 -12.59
C LEU A 871 0.35 -2.67 -12.96
#